data_AF-A0A6I1Z353-F1
#
_entry.id   AF-A0A6I1Z353-F1
#
_cell.length_a   1.000
_cell.length_b   1.000
_cell.length_c   1.000
_cell.angle_alpha   90.00
_cell.angle_beta   90.00
_cell.angle_gamma   90.00
#
_symmetry.space_group_name_H-M   'P 1'
#
loop_
_entity.id
_entity.type
_entity.pdbx_description
1 polymer ?
#
loop_
_entity_poly.entity_id
_entity_poly.type
_entity_poly.pdbx_seq_one_letter_code
_entity_poly.pdbx_strand_id
1 'polypeptide(L)'
;MSKTISWPARVTYIFIALALALSLAAVAVAVPKTDADPGLTKWTKVTTPTHTDGTIIPGADIYDFAVGPDGDVIYAIGKVPKRDVDDEPNIDFALWKSTDGGATWSDKTAKLLKANVKPSGKLLLEFDYLVQVSVAPNNADFVMVAGELTSGDPAVVGSTNGATKFYTTLAEYSLATGEVILCMDVSRGVEEVYDIALGTDDGNVWRYQAGTYWGGTWVDATGTGYDGWQASTPGAVTSVAFSPSWSADKTLLAISTNSSAGKTWLQTAKWGTTKGWGNAVDRASKVEFLVETESVQPISGLALTLPTDFHGVTGMALPSDYHGRESSLRRVYAYVDVKTSANVTAGGYYFRIDSTTLSIPCGPSGFPWLGSIAYHGDHDTGDAMLGQLMGEGTTDDPYFTSVCAGIQVWRTDEIDICCPDWKTATKKPSGQAYALVAFTPDGDKAYAITVGEADYSANSSYADESAFSVSLDNGKCWNQLGLIDTDIDSISDMAASPDCSVTYLATMNDEDADKVGDCDSVWMKDDNATEYAGVWQRVYHKALDTGTDAKGLLRLSPEHDDGDVVYWGDFGTDNLYWAESKGICKWSTKDTPSIDIQDFALADDDTLFVIANDDDLVKWTEAKGDWSSAVDHKAVYGHTIAVLGDYVLVGGSAGSVGYSDDAGDSFSRLGDKAELESTGQVHVALDTYFTDNDTVYAAVSGGDDKGIWRWVVDDSTSWSDLYATPSTFQLIGGTELKTDANELDYYGIVTELSQDGNPKTKAANGGVLYAVYSGVTVSGAPYSGVARCLTPAQETCCGQLSWDYLFCKLSENEEDFSLDPSALKICGCLTADSNSNLFAIDNRAYYTEYLFGDANAKFKESAIGRLWTYEDCFAKAGITLESVADGVTVASDPCYCYNEKFVLEWERLCNACEYDLQISLDDDFSQIMFDTDALFHETTGHYTAGDGGFYDPPKNETPSVVIWEGDLDCNTTYYWRVRSRYAETPETIRSFWSDVWSFTVEAGPTVAIDLTAPDYGATKVVITSIGFTWTSVADATSYDWVLSANADLSSPVETKTGLTGTAYTYTGTLDYGTTYFWQVTAMKDGSVFSVSDVSTFTTAPAAVFACPQCGLTFPTEAALKAHIAEVHPPVEPVTPAWVWVVIGLGAVLVITIIVLIFRTRRV
;
A
#
# COMPACT_ATOMS: atom_id res chain seq x y z
N MET A 1 10.53 -27.71 -59.82
CA MET A 1 11.87 -27.36 -59.32
C MET A 1 11.73 -26.90 -57.89
N SER A 2 12.19 -27.75 -56.98
CA SER A 2 12.34 -27.45 -55.56
C SER A 2 13.49 -26.45 -55.39
N LYS A 3 13.22 -25.27 -54.82
CA LYS A 3 14.24 -24.46 -54.16
C LYS A 3 14.13 -24.75 -52.67
N THR A 4 14.96 -25.68 -52.21
CA THR A 4 15.23 -25.94 -50.81
C THR A 4 15.76 -24.66 -50.15
N ILE A 5 14.94 -24.07 -49.29
CA ILE A 5 15.33 -23.01 -48.35
C ILE A 5 16.49 -23.54 -47.49
N SER A 6 17.56 -22.75 -47.38
CA SER A 6 18.77 -23.11 -46.65
C SER A 6 18.50 -23.28 -45.15
N TRP A 7 19.27 -24.15 -44.50
CA TRP A 7 19.14 -24.46 -43.07
C TRP A 7 19.17 -23.22 -42.15
N PRO A 8 19.97 -22.16 -42.42
CA PRO A 8 19.92 -20.93 -41.63
C PRO A 8 18.58 -20.22 -41.72
N ALA A 9 17.98 -20.15 -42.92
CA ALA A 9 16.68 -19.50 -43.12
C ALA A 9 15.55 -20.31 -42.45
N ARG A 10 15.63 -21.64 -42.42
CA ARG A 10 14.69 -22.47 -41.65
C ARG A 10 14.79 -22.22 -40.15
N VAL A 11 16.00 -22.03 -39.62
CA VAL A 11 16.20 -21.69 -38.21
C VAL A 11 15.65 -20.31 -37.89
N THR A 12 15.86 -19.30 -38.76
CA THR A 12 15.25 -17.97 -38.58
C THR A 12 13.73 -18.00 -38.66
N TYR A 13 13.14 -18.76 -39.59
CA TYR A 13 11.68 -18.92 -39.65
C TYR A 13 11.13 -19.73 -38.48
N ILE A 14 11.89 -20.69 -37.92
CA ILE A 14 11.52 -21.38 -36.69
C ILE A 14 11.61 -20.44 -35.50
N PHE A 15 12.61 -19.56 -35.40
CA PHE A 15 12.68 -18.56 -34.32
C PHE A 15 11.61 -17.48 -34.44
N ILE A 16 11.28 -17.03 -35.66
CA ILE A 16 10.17 -16.10 -35.90
C ILE A 16 8.82 -16.80 -35.61
N ALA A 17 8.66 -18.07 -35.99
CA ALA A 17 7.46 -18.85 -35.66
C ALA A 17 7.37 -19.22 -34.18
N LEU A 18 8.50 -19.42 -33.48
CA LEU A 18 8.53 -19.61 -32.03
C LEU A 18 8.25 -18.30 -31.31
N ALA A 19 8.77 -17.17 -31.79
CA ALA A 19 8.48 -15.84 -31.25
C ALA A 19 7.04 -15.42 -31.51
N LEU A 20 6.46 -15.76 -32.67
CA LEU A 20 5.03 -15.59 -32.96
C LEU A 20 4.16 -16.58 -32.20
N ALA A 21 4.61 -17.83 -31.97
CA ALA A 21 3.87 -18.78 -31.13
C ALA A 21 3.98 -18.45 -29.64
N LEU A 22 5.09 -17.86 -29.19
CA LEU A 22 5.25 -17.31 -27.83
C LEU A 22 4.49 -15.98 -27.66
N SER A 23 4.33 -15.18 -28.72
CA SER A 23 3.50 -13.96 -28.67
C SER A 23 2.01 -14.23 -28.86
N LEU A 24 1.61 -15.33 -29.53
CA LEU A 24 0.20 -15.77 -29.64
C LEU A 24 -0.22 -16.75 -28.53
N ALA A 25 0.71 -17.36 -27.79
CA ALA A 25 0.43 -18.04 -26.52
C ALA A 25 0.53 -17.10 -25.30
N ALA A 26 0.81 -15.81 -25.53
CA ALA A 26 0.74 -14.75 -24.52
C ALA A 26 -0.57 -13.93 -24.61
N VAL A 27 -1.59 -14.43 -25.30
CA VAL A 27 -2.97 -13.91 -25.22
C VAL A 27 -3.83 -15.01 -24.60
N ALA A 28 -4.37 -14.70 -23.41
CA ALA A 28 -5.10 -15.59 -22.51
C ALA A 28 -4.25 -16.69 -21.82
N VAL A 29 -3.08 -16.33 -21.28
CA VAL A 29 -2.71 -16.93 -20.00
C VAL A 29 -3.57 -16.20 -18.99
N ALA A 30 -4.54 -16.89 -18.40
CA ALA A 30 -5.12 -16.44 -17.14
C ALA A 30 -3.92 -16.14 -16.24
N VAL A 31 -3.73 -14.86 -15.94
CA VAL A 31 -2.81 -14.42 -14.91
C VAL A 31 -3.06 -15.37 -13.74
N PRO A 32 -2.05 -16.10 -13.22
CA PRO A 32 -2.29 -16.75 -11.94
C PRO A 32 -2.79 -15.62 -11.07
N LYS A 33 -4.03 -15.70 -10.56
CA LYS A 33 -4.48 -14.81 -9.49
C LYS A 33 -3.32 -14.87 -8.50
N THR A 34 -2.46 -13.86 -8.52
CA THR A 34 -1.64 -13.53 -7.37
C THR A 34 -2.70 -13.46 -6.31
N ASP A 35 -2.62 -14.33 -5.31
CA ASP A 35 -3.41 -14.18 -4.10
C ASP A 35 -3.11 -12.76 -3.60
N ALA A 36 -3.90 -11.80 -4.09
CA ALA A 36 -4.17 -10.57 -3.41
C ALA A 36 -4.73 -11.06 -2.09
N ASP A 37 -4.05 -10.72 -1.00
CA ASP A 37 -4.59 -10.90 0.34
C ASP A 37 -6.06 -10.44 0.27
N PRO A 38 -7.05 -11.33 0.44
CA PRO A 38 -8.43 -11.06 0.04
C PRO A 38 -9.03 -10.02 0.99
N GLY A 39 -8.79 -8.73 0.71
CA GLY A 39 -9.37 -7.56 1.37
C GLY A 39 -9.15 -7.54 2.88
N LEU A 40 -8.38 -6.57 3.39
CA LEU A 40 -8.29 -6.34 4.83
C LEU A 40 -9.62 -5.72 5.34
N THR A 41 -10.72 -6.48 5.35
CA THR A 41 -12.03 -6.09 5.93
C THR A 41 -11.96 -6.14 7.46
N LYS A 42 -10.92 -5.52 8.01
CA LYS A 42 -10.59 -5.47 9.42
C LYS A 42 -9.73 -4.24 9.65
N TRP A 43 -9.91 -3.60 10.79
CA TRP A 43 -9.07 -2.47 11.16
C TRP A 43 -7.64 -2.94 11.40
N THR A 44 -6.71 -2.21 10.82
CA THR A 44 -5.27 -2.42 11.00
C THR A 44 -4.61 -1.14 11.45
N LYS A 45 -3.64 -1.26 12.36
CA LYS A 45 -2.84 -0.11 12.81
C LYS A 45 -1.93 0.31 11.65
N VAL A 46 -2.01 1.57 11.28
CA VAL A 46 -1.04 2.18 10.37
C VAL A 46 0.25 2.39 11.16
N THR A 47 1.38 1.98 10.59
CA THR A 47 2.69 2.30 11.16
C THR A 47 2.87 3.81 11.14
N THR A 48 3.15 4.42 12.27
CA THR A 48 3.43 5.86 12.43
C THR A 48 4.87 6.04 12.93
N PRO A 49 5.46 7.26 12.88
CA PRO A 49 6.79 7.50 13.43
C PRO A 49 6.94 7.04 14.89
N THR A 50 7.92 6.17 15.19
CA THR A 50 8.10 5.61 16.54
C THR A 50 9.56 5.55 17.01
N HIS A 51 9.76 5.14 18.25
CA HIS A 51 11.09 4.80 18.79
C HIS A 51 11.55 3.39 18.43
N THR A 52 10.66 2.50 17.98
CA THR A 52 10.99 1.06 17.78
C THR A 52 11.96 0.87 16.61
N ASP A 53 11.82 1.69 15.58
CA ASP A 53 12.67 1.77 14.39
C ASP A 53 13.74 2.88 14.49
N GLY A 54 13.79 3.59 15.63
CA GLY A 54 14.71 4.70 15.85
C GLY A 54 14.37 5.95 15.02
N THR A 55 13.11 6.08 14.58
CA THR A 55 12.64 7.29 13.90
C THR A 55 12.59 8.47 14.88
N ILE A 56 12.03 8.25 16.07
CA ILE A 56 11.91 9.24 17.15
C ILE A 56 12.67 8.74 18.38
N ILE A 57 13.58 9.56 18.91
CA ILE A 57 14.29 9.27 20.17
C ILE A 57 14.38 10.57 20.97
N PRO A 58 13.43 10.84 21.88
CA PRO A 58 13.45 12.07 22.67
C PRO A 58 14.68 12.11 23.60
N GLY A 59 15.33 13.27 23.67
CA GLY A 59 16.57 13.55 24.39
C GLY A 59 17.85 13.05 23.70
N ALA A 60 17.78 12.71 22.41
CA ALA A 60 18.92 12.20 21.66
C ALA A 60 19.53 13.26 20.73
N ASP A 61 20.69 13.78 21.11
CA ASP A 61 21.51 14.61 20.25
C ASP A 61 22.53 13.77 19.46
N ILE A 62 22.73 14.12 18.19
CA ILE A 62 23.72 13.47 17.32
C ILE A 62 24.89 14.42 17.10
N TYR A 63 26.13 13.97 17.33
CA TYR A 63 27.30 14.86 17.25
C TYR A 63 28.31 14.47 16.18
N ASP A 64 28.27 13.25 15.66
CA ASP A 64 29.12 12.81 14.55
C ASP A 64 28.50 11.64 13.80
N PHE A 65 28.78 11.56 12.50
CA PHE A 65 28.29 10.47 11.65
C PHE A 65 29.23 10.20 10.48
N ALA A 66 29.17 8.98 9.96
CA ALA A 66 29.98 8.52 8.85
C ALA A 66 29.14 7.76 7.82
N VAL A 67 29.21 8.18 6.57
CA VAL A 67 28.49 7.60 5.43
C VAL A 67 29.36 6.55 4.73
N GLY A 68 28.79 5.37 4.55
CA GLY A 68 29.41 4.24 3.89
C GLY A 68 29.61 4.45 2.39
N PRO A 69 30.44 3.62 1.75
CA PRO A 69 30.72 3.68 0.31
C PRO A 69 29.51 3.42 -0.60
N ASP A 70 28.44 2.85 -0.06
CA ASP A 70 27.17 2.60 -0.74
C ASP A 70 26.15 3.73 -0.56
N GLY A 71 26.44 4.75 0.26
CA GLY A 71 25.53 5.85 0.57
C GLY A 71 24.46 5.50 1.60
N ASP A 72 23.99 4.25 1.64
CA ASP A 72 22.88 3.84 2.52
C ASP A 72 23.33 3.34 3.90
N VAL A 73 24.54 2.81 4.05
CA VAL A 73 25.05 2.41 5.38
C VAL A 73 25.60 3.63 6.09
N ILE A 74 25.00 3.99 7.22
CA ILE A 74 25.42 5.13 8.02
C ILE A 74 25.68 4.67 9.45
N TYR A 75 26.75 5.19 10.05
CA TYR A 75 26.99 5.09 11.48
C TYR A 75 26.87 6.47 12.09
N ALA A 76 26.15 6.59 13.20
CA ALA A 76 26.01 7.84 13.93
C ALA A 76 26.33 7.61 15.41
N ILE A 77 26.93 8.60 16.05
CA ILE A 77 27.12 8.63 17.49
C ILE A 77 26.45 9.86 18.08
N GLY A 78 25.96 9.70 19.30
CA GLY A 78 25.23 10.76 19.97
C GLY A 78 25.06 10.48 21.45
N LYS A 79 24.46 11.44 22.13
CA LYS A 79 23.98 11.29 23.50
C LYS A 79 22.55 10.83 23.47
N VAL A 80 22.16 10.21 24.56
CA VAL A 80 20.80 9.77 24.83
C VAL A 80 20.52 9.97 26.31
N PRO A 81 19.25 9.92 26.74
CA PRO A 81 18.94 9.82 28.14
C PRO A 81 19.64 8.63 28.81
N LYS A 82 20.02 8.83 30.08
CA LYS A 82 20.65 7.77 30.89
C LYS A 82 19.77 6.52 30.92
N ARG A 83 20.35 5.40 30.51
CA ARG A 83 19.69 4.09 30.45
C ARG A 83 20.65 2.96 30.77
N ASP A 84 20.10 1.80 31.11
CA ASP A 84 20.87 0.59 31.28
C ASP A 84 21.03 -0.14 29.94
N VAL A 85 22.26 -0.55 29.60
CA VAL A 85 22.57 -1.27 28.35
C VAL A 85 23.25 -2.59 28.68
N ASP A 86 22.53 -3.70 28.50
CA ASP A 86 23.14 -5.04 28.45
C ASP A 86 23.93 -5.40 29.74
N ASP A 87 23.33 -5.08 30.90
CA ASP A 87 23.82 -5.12 32.30
C ASP A 87 24.74 -3.98 32.75
N GLU A 88 25.07 -3.02 31.86
CA GLU A 88 25.86 -1.83 32.20
C GLU A 88 24.95 -0.64 32.57
N PRO A 89 25.00 -0.12 33.81
CA PRO A 89 24.09 0.92 34.25
C PRO A 89 24.57 2.34 33.89
N ASN A 90 23.62 3.26 33.76
CA ASN A 90 23.86 4.71 33.58
C ASN A 90 24.65 5.09 32.31
N ILE A 91 24.37 4.45 31.17
CA ILE A 91 24.94 4.84 29.87
C ILE A 91 24.09 5.97 29.27
N ASP A 92 24.72 7.06 28.86
CA ASP A 92 24.08 8.22 28.23
C ASP A 92 24.62 8.51 26.82
N PHE A 93 25.33 7.58 26.19
CA PHE A 93 25.73 7.68 24.78
C PHE A 93 25.19 6.50 23.96
N ALA A 94 25.19 6.67 22.64
CA ALA A 94 24.81 5.62 21.71
C ALA A 94 25.69 5.60 20.46
N LEU A 95 25.84 4.40 19.91
CA LEU A 95 26.30 4.16 18.54
C LEU A 95 25.16 3.53 17.76
N TRP A 96 24.68 4.19 16.72
CA TRP A 96 23.65 3.67 15.83
C TRP A 96 24.23 3.28 14.47
N LYS A 97 23.54 2.34 13.81
CA LYS A 97 23.77 1.97 12.42
C LYS A 97 22.46 1.93 11.65
N SER A 98 22.41 2.62 10.52
CA SER A 98 21.39 2.47 9.47
C SER A 98 21.97 1.68 8.28
N THR A 99 21.08 1.03 7.52
CA THR A 99 21.40 0.34 6.26
C THR A 99 20.46 0.74 5.12
N ASP A 100 19.67 1.80 5.32
CA ASP A 100 18.60 2.26 4.44
C ASP A 100 18.62 3.80 4.32
N GLY A 101 19.81 4.39 4.38
CA GLY A 101 19.99 5.83 4.18
C GLY A 101 19.43 6.68 5.32
N GLY A 102 19.38 6.14 6.55
CA GLY A 102 18.94 6.84 7.75
C GLY A 102 17.44 6.78 8.03
N ALA A 103 16.69 5.97 7.28
CA ALA A 103 15.25 5.77 7.52
C ALA A 103 14.99 4.95 8.80
N THR A 104 15.79 3.91 9.06
CA THR A 104 15.72 3.13 10.30
C THR A 104 17.09 2.92 10.93
N TRP A 105 17.10 2.77 12.26
CA TRP A 105 18.32 2.73 13.05
C TRP A 105 18.38 1.54 13.99
N SER A 106 19.58 0.98 14.11
CA SER A 106 19.87 -0.12 15.02
C SER A 106 20.98 0.23 15.99
N ASP A 107 20.68 0.16 17.29
CA ASP A 107 21.62 0.46 18.37
C ASP A 107 22.71 -0.63 18.49
N LYS A 108 23.97 -0.20 18.50
CA LYS A 108 25.20 -1.02 18.58
C LYS A 108 26.00 -0.81 19.85
N THR A 109 25.51 0.01 20.79
CA THR A 109 26.21 0.41 22.01
C THR A 109 26.66 -0.80 22.83
N ALA A 110 25.77 -1.77 23.04
CA ALA A 110 26.09 -3.02 23.73
C ALA A 110 27.23 -3.82 23.07
N LYS A 111 27.34 -3.77 21.73
CA LYS A 111 28.42 -4.46 21.00
C LYS A 111 29.75 -3.72 21.14
N LEU A 112 29.71 -2.39 21.19
CA LEU A 112 30.86 -1.52 21.39
C LEU A 112 31.47 -1.72 22.80
N LEU A 113 30.65 -1.69 23.86
CA LEU A 113 31.07 -1.88 25.25
C LEU A 113 31.76 -3.23 25.50
N LYS A 114 31.41 -4.27 24.71
CA LYS A 114 31.92 -5.64 24.81
C LYS A 114 33.05 -5.94 23.82
N ALA A 115 33.88 -4.95 23.52
CA ALA A 115 35.01 -5.07 22.59
C ALA A 115 36.01 -6.17 23.03
N ASN A 116 36.62 -6.84 22.05
CA ASN A 116 37.57 -7.93 22.31
C ASN A 116 39.01 -7.44 22.36
N VAL A 117 39.81 -7.94 23.30
CA VAL A 117 41.28 -7.80 23.34
C VAL A 117 41.93 -9.06 22.80
N LYS A 118 42.78 -8.93 21.78
CA LYS A 118 43.69 -10.03 21.40
C LYS A 118 44.96 -9.96 22.25
N PRO A 119 45.47 -11.10 22.80
CA PRO A 119 45.05 -12.48 22.56
C PRO A 119 44.12 -13.11 23.62
N SER A 120 43.66 -12.37 24.65
CA SER A 120 43.26 -12.98 25.93
C SER A 120 41.78 -12.91 26.35
N GLY A 121 40.87 -12.30 25.58
CA GLY A 121 39.43 -12.35 25.91
C GLY A 121 38.64 -11.07 25.63
N LYS A 122 37.47 -10.93 26.26
CA LYS A 122 36.66 -9.71 26.25
C LYS A 122 37.22 -8.73 27.29
N LEU A 123 37.26 -7.45 26.94
CA LEU A 123 37.50 -6.36 27.89
C LEU A 123 36.21 -5.53 27.93
N LEU A 124 35.71 -5.28 29.13
CA LEU A 124 34.68 -4.26 29.31
C LEU A 124 35.39 -2.92 29.24
N LEU A 125 35.01 -2.11 28.26
CA LEU A 125 35.47 -0.72 28.16
C LEU A 125 34.40 0.15 28.80
N GLU A 126 34.76 0.82 29.88
CA GLU A 126 33.92 1.82 30.53
C GLU A 126 34.13 3.15 29.80
N PHE A 127 33.47 3.34 28.66
CA PHE A 127 33.43 4.64 28.00
C PHE A 127 32.67 5.64 28.87
N ASP A 128 33.19 6.87 28.97
CA ASP A 128 32.49 8.01 29.52
C ASP A 128 31.64 8.67 28.42
N TYR A 129 32.24 8.90 27.25
CA TYR A 129 31.55 9.42 26.06
C TYR A 129 32.25 9.01 24.77
N LEU A 130 31.53 9.09 23.65
CA LEU A 130 32.06 8.88 22.30
C LEU A 130 32.37 10.23 21.65
N VAL A 131 33.38 10.26 20.77
CA VAL A 131 33.85 11.51 20.14
C VAL A 131 33.80 11.46 18.63
N GLN A 132 34.22 10.34 18.01
CA GLN A 132 34.30 10.26 16.54
C GLN A 132 33.95 8.87 16.03
N VAL A 133 33.26 8.80 14.90
CA VAL A 133 33.01 7.60 14.11
C VAL A 133 33.53 7.80 12.68
N SER A 134 34.14 6.76 12.10
CA SER A 134 34.63 6.83 10.72
C SER A 134 34.52 5.46 10.06
N VAL A 135 34.10 5.44 8.80
CA VAL A 135 33.91 4.25 7.98
C VAL A 135 34.87 4.26 6.81
N ALA A 136 35.37 3.09 6.41
CA ALA A 136 36.30 3.02 5.29
C ALA A 136 35.61 3.38 3.96
N PRO A 137 36.22 4.24 3.12
CA PRO A 137 35.65 4.67 1.83
C PRO A 137 35.42 3.57 0.77
N ASN A 138 35.78 2.33 1.07
CA ASN A 138 35.61 1.18 0.16
C ASN A 138 35.10 -0.08 0.87
N ASN A 139 34.67 0.03 2.13
CA ASN A 139 34.09 -1.08 2.87
C ASN A 139 33.18 -0.56 4.01
N ALA A 140 31.86 -0.63 3.79
CA ALA A 140 30.83 -0.21 4.76
C ALA A 140 30.86 -0.99 6.09
N ASP A 141 31.49 -2.17 6.11
CA ASP A 141 31.62 -2.99 7.31
C ASP A 141 32.86 -2.66 8.15
N PHE A 142 33.81 -1.89 7.62
CA PHE A 142 34.98 -1.44 8.34
C PHE A 142 34.70 -0.07 8.98
N VAL A 143 34.46 -0.07 10.29
CA VAL A 143 34.13 1.14 11.06
C VAL A 143 35.04 1.25 12.28
N MET A 144 35.49 2.46 12.56
CA MET A 144 36.27 2.83 13.74
C MET A 144 35.45 3.79 14.60
N VAL A 145 35.54 3.63 15.92
CA VAL A 145 34.87 4.51 16.89
C VAL A 145 35.88 4.88 17.97
N ALA A 146 35.98 6.18 18.26
CA ALA A 146 36.84 6.77 19.26
C ALA A 146 36.00 7.41 20.39
N GLY A 147 36.55 7.42 21.60
CA GLY A 147 35.94 8.04 22.76
C GLY A 147 36.92 8.15 23.93
N GLU A 148 36.43 8.63 25.06
CA GLU A 148 37.16 8.70 26.32
C GLU A 148 36.60 7.65 27.29
N LEU A 149 37.48 7.02 28.07
CA LEU A 149 37.07 6.11 29.15
C LEU A 149 36.80 6.88 30.43
N THR A 150 36.04 6.30 31.36
CA THR A 150 35.81 6.85 32.72
C THR A 150 37.10 7.07 33.52
N SER A 151 38.22 6.48 33.09
CA SER A 151 39.57 6.73 33.64
C SER A 151 40.20 8.05 33.16
N GLY A 152 39.62 8.71 32.16
CA GLY A 152 40.20 9.84 31.42
C GLY A 152 41.20 9.43 30.34
N ASP A 153 41.28 8.13 30.01
CA ASP A 153 42.18 7.66 28.95
C ASP A 153 41.44 7.61 27.59
N PRO A 154 42.10 8.01 26.49
CA PRO A 154 41.52 7.87 25.16
C PRO A 154 41.43 6.39 24.74
N ALA A 155 40.32 6.03 24.08
CA ALA A 155 40.08 4.68 23.58
C ALA A 155 39.57 4.67 22.14
N VAL A 156 40.06 3.71 21.36
CA VAL A 156 39.62 3.46 19.99
C VAL A 156 39.33 1.99 19.78
N VAL A 157 38.13 1.71 19.28
CA VAL A 157 37.66 0.38 18.89
C VAL A 157 37.35 0.35 17.41
N GLY A 158 37.40 -0.85 16.82
CA GLY A 158 37.05 -1.02 15.41
C GLY A 158 36.31 -2.31 15.14
N SER A 159 35.59 -2.32 14.04
CA SER A 159 34.83 -3.44 13.51
C SER A 159 35.18 -3.66 12.05
N THR A 160 35.08 -4.92 11.60
CA THR A 160 35.30 -5.35 10.21
C THR A 160 34.07 -6.08 9.66
N ASN A 161 32.97 -6.05 10.41
CA ASN A 161 31.75 -6.82 10.15
C ASN A 161 30.51 -6.00 10.52
N GLY A 162 30.55 -4.71 10.21
CA GLY A 162 29.39 -3.84 10.24
C GLY A 162 28.85 -3.60 11.64
N ALA A 163 29.75 -3.40 12.62
CA ALA A 163 29.46 -3.20 14.04
C ALA A 163 28.76 -4.39 14.74
N THR A 164 28.79 -5.59 14.14
CA THR A 164 28.29 -6.79 14.84
C THR A 164 29.28 -7.29 15.90
N LYS A 165 30.57 -6.93 15.77
CA LYS A 165 31.61 -7.20 16.76
C LYS A 165 32.71 -6.13 16.73
N PHE A 166 33.15 -5.71 17.91
CA PHE A 166 34.26 -4.77 18.08
C PHE A 166 35.53 -5.41 18.63
N TYR A 167 36.67 -4.79 18.29
CA TYR A 167 38.00 -5.10 18.77
C TYR A 167 38.66 -3.81 19.24
N THR A 168 39.34 -3.85 20.39
CA THR A 168 40.08 -2.70 20.89
C THR A 168 41.48 -2.62 20.27
N THR A 169 41.99 -1.41 20.10
CA THR A 169 43.35 -1.13 19.64
C THR A 169 44.38 -1.05 20.79
N LEU A 170 43.95 -1.20 22.05
CA LEU A 170 44.74 -0.96 23.28
C LEU A 170 45.79 -2.04 23.63
N ALA A 171 46.39 -2.71 22.65
CA ALA A 171 47.26 -3.87 22.91
C ALA A 171 48.59 -3.53 23.64
N GLU A 172 49.09 -2.29 23.55
CA GLU A 172 50.23 -1.76 24.32
C GLU A 172 50.14 -0.21 24.26
N TYR A 173 49.79 0.43 25.38
CA TYR A 173 49.46 1.86 25.49
C TYR A 173 50.59 2.79 25.02
N SER A 174 50.28 3.69 24.08
CA SER A 174 51.18 4.81 23.74
C SER A 174 50.48 6.16 23.51
N LEU A 175 49.15 6.27 23.60
CA LEU A 175 48.53 7.60 23.75
C LEU A 175 48.88 8.08 25.17
N ALA A 176 49.36 9.31 25.32
CA ALA A 176 49.76 9.79 26.63
C ALA A 176 48.50 9.97 27.50
N THR A 177 48.54 9.48 28.75
CA THR A 177 47.44 9.67 29.70
C THR A 177 47.09 11.16 29.81
N GLY A 178 45.83 11.50 29.53
CA GLY A 178 45.32 12.87 29.53
C GLY A 178 45.29 13.59 28.16
N GLU A 179 45.67 12.95 27.05
CA GLU A 179 45.40 13.47 25.70
C GLU A 179 43.94 13.23 25.28
N VAL A 180 43.30 14.23 24.69
CA VAL A 180 41.93 14.15 24.16
C VAL A 180 41.97 13.96 22.65
N ILE A 181 41.21 13.00 22.12
CA ILE A 181 41.04 12.80 20.68
C ILE A 181 40.09 13.88 20.14
N LEU A 182 40.47 14.58 19.05
CA LEU A 182 39.61 15.61 18.46
C LEU A 182 39.06 15.28 17.08
N CYS A 183 39.77 14.43 16.33
CA CYS A 183 39.37 14.04 14.98
C CYS A 183 39.96 12.67 14.63
N MET A 184 39.27 11.94 13.75
CA MET A 184 39.70 10.65 13.24
C MET A 184 39.29 10.50 11.78
N ASP A 185 40.14 9.85 10.99
CA ASP A 185 39.76 9.41 9.65
C ASP A 185 40.33 8.00 9.37
N VAL A 186 39.73 7.31 8.40
CA VAL A 186 40.07 5.95 7.99
C VAL A 186 40.38 5.93 6.50
N SER A 187 41.58 5.47 6.15
CA SER A 187 41.99 5.36 4.76
C SER A 187 41.18 4.29 4.02
N ARG A 188 41.04 4.43 2.70
CA ARG A 188 40.69 3.31 1.82
C ARG A 188 41.58 2.08 2.09
N GLY A 189 40.99 0.91 2.17
CA GLY A 189 41.71 -0.37 2.33
C GLY A 189 42.61 -0.69 1.14
N VAL A 190 43.84 -1.12 1.42
CA VAL A 190 44.82 -1.61 0.44
C VAL A 190 45.33 -2.97 0.91
N GLU A 191 45.06 -4.01 0.12
CA GLU A 191 45.36 -5.41 0.52
C GLU A 191 44.74 -5.76 1.89
N GLU A 192 43.50 -5.32 2.12
CA GLU A 192 42.74 -5.48 3.39
C GLU A 192 43.40 -4.84 4.63
N VAL A 193 44.37 -3.93 4.41
CA VAL A 193 44.96 -3.10 5.46
C VAL A 193 44.44 -1.67 5.33
N TYR A 194 44.00 -1.14 6.46
CA TYR A 194 43.47 0.21 6.63
C TYR A 194 44.41 0.97 7.57
N ASP A 195 44.74 2.19 7.20
CA ASP A 195 45.42 3.15 8.07
C ASP A 195 44.37 4.05 8.73
N ILE A 196 44.56 4.28 10.03
CA ILE A 196 43.72 5.16 10.85
C ILE A 196 44.60 6.29 11.34
N ALA A 197 44.10 7.52 11.24
CA ALA A 197 44.76 8.72 11.76
C ALA A 197 43.92 9.35 12.87
N LEU A 198 44.56 9.83 13.94
CA LEU A 198 43.92 10.63 14.99
C LEU A 198 44.65 11.96 15.14
N GLY A 199 43.93 13.03 15.43
CA GLY A 199 44.46 14.30 15.93
C GLY A 199 44.10 14.50 17.41
N THR A 200 44.98 15.12 18.19
CA THR A 200 44.77 15.38 19.63
C THR A 200 44.85 16.86 20.00
N ASP A 201 44.35 17.20 21.18
CA ASP A 201 44.44 18.54 21.80
C ASP A 201 45.87 19.00 22.11
N ASP A 202 46.79 18.06 22.31
CA ASP A 202 48.22 18.31 22.50
C ASP A 202 49.01 18.58 21.19
N GLY A 203 48.33 18.45 20.05
CA GLY A 203 48.90 18.77 18.74
C GLY A 203 49.64 17.61 18.10
N ASN A 204 49.31 16.38 18.51
CA ASN A 204 49.89 15.17 17.97
C ASN A 204 48.99 14.54 16.91
N VAL A 205 49.62 13.80 15.99
CA VAL A 205 48.96 12.97 14.99
C VAL A 205 49.36 11.53 15.27
N TRP A 206 48.39 10.67 15.53
CA TRP A 206 48.64 9.26 15.79
C TRP A 206 48.21 8.40 14.60
N ARG A 207 48.97 7.33 14.35
CA ARG A 207 48.70 6.35 13.28
C ARG A 207 48.49 4.96 13.84
N TYR A 208 47.48 4.26 13.35
CA TYR A 208 47.28 2.82 13.54
C TYR A 208 47.08 2.11 12.21
N GLN A 209 47.46 0.83 12.15
CA GLN A 209 47.19 -0.03 11.00
C GLN A 209 46.35 -1.22 11.45
N ALA A 210 45.18 -1.36 10.83
CA ALA A 210 44.21 -2.40 11.09
C ALA A 210 43.87 -3.18 9.81
N GLY A 211 43.17 -4.30 9.97
CA GLY A 211 42.75 -5.16 8.87
C GLY A 211 42.19 -6.46 9.44
N THR A 212 42.66 -7.61 8.95
CA THR A 212 42.33 -8.91 9.55
C THR A 212 42.95 -9.14 10.94
N TYR A 213 43.89 -8.27 11.35
CA TYR A 213 44.61 -8.34 12.62
C TYR A 213 44.50 -7.02 13.41
N TRP A 214 44.19 -7.12 14.71
CA TRP A 214 43.92 -6.00 15.63
C TRP A 214 45.00 -5.84 16.72
N GLY A 215 46.18 -6.45 16.55
CA GLY A 215 47.28 -6.40 17.53
C GLY A 215 48.41 -5.46 17.12
N GLY A 216 48.12 -4.41 16.34
CA GLY A 216 49.07 -3.33 16.05
C GLY A 216 49.28 -2.40 17.24
N THR A 217 50.18 -1.43 17.09
CA THR A 217 50.43 -0.37 18.09
C THR A 217 50.27 1.01 17.45
N TRP A 218 49.75 1.96 18.23
CA TRP A 218 49.72 3.36 17.81
C TRP A 218 51.14 3.91 17.68
N VAL A 219 51.35 4.77 16.68
CA VAL A 219 52.63 5.42 16.39
C VAL A 219 52.42 6.92 16.33
N ASP A 220 53.18 7.67 17.12
CA ASP A 220 53.24 9.13 17.02
C ASP A 220 53.85 9.50 15.66
N ALA A 221 53.01 10.04 14.79
CA ALA A 221 53.34 10.45 13.45
C ALA A 221 53.84 11.90 13.38
N THR A 222 54.13 12.55 14.51
CA THR A 222 54.74 13.89 14.60
C THR A 222 56.16 13.86 15.14
N GLY A 223 56.54 12.76 15.79
CA GLY A 223 57.84 12.54 16.42
C GLY A 223 58.91 11.90 15.54
N THR A 224 59.83 11.17 16.19
CA THR A 224 61.04 10.62 15.55
C THR A 224 60.69 9.62 14.45
N GLY A 225 61.15 9.89 13.21
CA GLY A 225 60.84 9.07 12.04
C GLY A 225 59.74 9.66 11.13
N TYR A 226 59.14 10.78 11.54
CA TYR A 226 58.22 11.59 10.74
C TYR A 226 58.69 13.05 10.67
N ASP A 227 59.88 13.26 10.10
CA ASP A 227 60.50 14.59 10.03
C ASP A 227 59.63 15.61 9.27
N GLY A 228 59.74 16.89 9.64
CA GLY A 228 59.09 18.00 8.92
C GLY A 228 57.77 18.48 9.51
N TRP A 229 57.28 17.85 10.60
CA TRP A 229 56.11 18.33 11.33
C TRP A 229 56.35 19.73 11.89
N GLN A 230 55.38 20.63 11.70
CA GLN A 230 55.36 21.89 12.40
C GLN A 230 54.70 21.70 13.75
N ALA A 231 55.52 21.69 14.81
CA ALA A 231 55.01 21.64 16.17
C ALA A 231 54.01 22.77 16.42
N SER A 232 52.84 22.38 16.91
CA SER A 232 51.73 23.26 17.23
C SER A 232 51.54 23.45 18.74
N THR A 233 52.39 22.84 19.56
CA THR A 233 52.29 22.86 21.04
C THR A 233 52.70 24.21 21.66
N PRO A 234 51.94 24.76 22.64
CA PRO A 234 50.61 24.28 23.05
C PRO A 234 49.56 24.59 21.97
N GLY A 235 48.76 23.59 21.61
CA GLY A 235 47.79 23.67 20.52
C GLY A 235 47.48 22.30 19.93
N ALA A 236 46.50 22.22 19.03
CA ALA A 236 45.77 20.99 18.71
C ALA A 236 45.86 20.56 17.24
N VAL A 237 45.49 19.31 16.94
CA VAL A 237 45.17 18.83 15.58
C VAL A 237 43.67 18.59 15.50
N THR A 238 42.98 19.44 14.76
CA THR A 238 41.52 19.57 14.74
C THR A 238 40.87 18.88 13.55
N SER A 239 41.62 18.55 12.50
CA SER A 239 41.09 17.80 11.35
C SER A 239 42.19 16.95 10.72
N VAL A 240 41.83 15.75 10.29
CA VAL A 240 42.69 14.86 9.50
C VAL A 240 41.89 14.29 8.33
N ALA A 241 42.52 14.11 7.18
CA ALA A 241 41.87 13.50 6.02
C ALA A 241 42.88 12.70 5.17
N PHE A 242 42.54 11.44 4.88
CA PHE A 242 43.27 10.62 3.93
C PHE A 242 42.93 11.02 2.50
N SER A 243 43.93 11.00 1.61
CA SER A 243 43.68 11.18 0.18
C SER A 243 42.72 10.10 -0.35
N PRO A 244 41.71 10.45 -1.17
CA PRO A 244 40.92 9.47 -1.92
C PRO A 244 41.81 8.55 -2.79
N SER A 245 42.96 9.07 -3.24
CA SER A 245 44.02 8.34 -3.95
C SER A 245 45.02 7.62 -3.02
N TRP A 246 44.67 7.34 -1.76
CA TRP A 246 45.55 6.72 -0.76
C TRP A 246 46.27 5.46 -1.25
N SER A 247 45.58 4.66 -2.08
CA SER A 247 46.16 3.45 -2.67
C SER A 247 47.40 3.71 -3.52
N ALA A 248 47.49 4.86 -4.16
CA ALA A 248 48.61 5.26 -5.01
C ALA A 248 49.58 6.21 -4.28
N ASP A 249 49.05 7.19 -3.55
CA ASP A 249 49.84 8.32 -3.12
C ASP A 249 50.40 8.19 -1.69
N LYS A 250 49.67 7.50 -0.80
CA LYS A 250 49.93 7.37 0.65
C LYS A 250 50.00 8.72 1.37
N THR A 251 49.11 9.66 1.02
CA THR A 251 49.05 11.01 1.59
C THR A 251 47.98 11.14 2.67
N LEU A 252 48.34 11.81 3.76
CA LEU A 252 47.41 12.30 4.80
C LEU A 252 47.54 13.82 4.87
N LEU A 253 46.43 14.51 5.11
CA LEU A 253 46.38 15.93 5.44
C LEU A 253 45.97 16.12 6.90
N ALA A 254 46.48 17.18 7.54
CA ALA A 254 46.10 17.55 8.89
C ALA A 254 46.00 19.09 9.01
N ILE A 255 44.98 19.57 9.70
CA ILE A 255 44.92 20.96 10.19
C ILE A 255 45.39 20.98 11.65
N SER A 256 46.37 21.84 11.93
CA SER A 256 46.97 22.00 13.25
C SER A 256 46.95 23.46 13.68
N THR A 257 46.74 23.71 14.97
CA THR A 257 46.54 25.04 15.55
C THR A 257 47.51 25.26 16.69
N ASN A 258 48.10 26.45 16.82
CA ASN A 258 48.94 26.83 17.97
C ASN A 258 48.31 28.03 18.66
N SER A 259 47.69 27.79 19.81
CA SER A 259 46.88 28.75 20.57
C SER A 259 47.72 29.87 21.22
N SER A 260 49.01 29.62 21.44
CA SER A 260 49.93 30.65 21.97
C SER A 260 50.52 31.52 20.87
N ALA A 261 50.68 31.00 19.66
CA ALA A 261 51.39 31.65 18.57
C ALA A 261 50.48 32.40 17.60
N GLY A 262 49.16 32.25 17.67
CA GLY A 262 48.30 32.93 16.72
C GLY A 262 48.01 32.16 15.42
N LYS A 263 48.51 30.92 15.25
CA LYS A 263 48.64 30.29 13.93
C LYS A 263 47.84 29.00 13.74
N THR A 264 47.34 28.83 12.52
CA THR A 264 46.70 27.60 12.03
C THR A 264 47.34 27.20 10.70
N TRP A 265 47.60 25.91 10.51
CA TRP A 265 48.25 25.39 9.30
C TRP A 265 47.55 24.17 8.73
N LEU A 266 47.52 24.08 7.40
CA LEU A 266 47.36 22.83 6.68
C LEU A 266 48.74 22.19 6.48
N GLN A 267 48.90 20.95 6.95
CA GLN A 267 50.11 20.17 6.82
C GLN A 267 49.86 18.89 6.02
N THR A 268 50.82 18.47 5.21
CA THR A 268 50.70 17.27 4.34
C THR A 268 51.74 16.24 4.68
N ALA A 269 51.31 15.01 4.99
CA ALA A 269 52.17 13.88 5.28
C ALA A 269 52.28 12.89 4.10
N LYS A 270 53.29 12.02 4.19
CA LYS A 270 53.40 10.80 3.40
C LYS A 270 53.70 9.63 4.33
N TRP A 271 52.94 8.55 4.24
CA TRP A 271 52.97 7.45 5.22
C TRP A 271 53.37 6.07 4.63
N GLY A 272 53.88 6.06 3.39
CA GLY A 272 54.38 4.86 2.69
C GLY A 272 55.78 4.41 3.14
N THR A 273 56.63 4.01 2.19
CA THR A 273 58.02 3.58 2.46
C THR A 273 58.90 4.70 3.05
N THR A 274 58.59 5.95 2.69
CA THR A 274 59.19 7.16 3.24
C THR A 274 58.11 7.88 4.04
N LYS A 275 58.45 8.23 5.29
CA LYS A 275 57.52 8.76 6.29
C LYS A 275 57.96 10.15 6.77
N GLY A 276 57.00 11.06 6.94
CA GLY A 276 57.24 12.44 7.36
C GLY A 276 56.29 13.44 6.71
N TRP A 277 56.61 14.72 6.84
CA TRP A 277 55.75 15.85 6.50
C TRP A 277 56.41 16.86 5.56
N GLY A 278 55.58 17.46 4.71
CA GLY A 278 55.95 18.50 3.77
C GLY A 278 57.22 18.19 2.97
N ASN A 279 58.14 19.14 2.95
CA ASN A 279 59.36 19.03 2.14
C ASN A 279 60.28 17.88 2.57
N ALA A 280 60.16 17.36 3.80
CA ALA A 280 60.97 16.23 4.26
C ALA A 280 60.67 14.94 3.49
N VAL A 281 59.50 14.86 2.85
CA VAL A 281 59.02 13.66 2.13
C VAL A 281 58.49 13.95 0.73
N ASP A 282 58.92 15.05 0.12
CA ASP A 282 58.47 15.47 -1.22
C ASP A 282 56.94 15.65 -1.28
N ARG A 283 56.42 16.40 -0.31
CA ARG A 283 55.02 16.85 -0.21
C ARG A 283 54.94 18.38 -0.19
N ALA A 284 53.74 18.89 -0.41
CA ALA A 284 53.48 20.33 -0.32
C ALA A 284 53.97 20.85 1.05
N SER A 285 54.65 21.99 1.03
CA SER A 285 55.01 22.69 2.26
C SER A 285 53.74 23.05 3.03
N LYS A 286 53.86 23.21 4.36
CA LYS A 286 52.76 23.71 5.18
C LYS A 286 52.20 25.04 4.64
N VAL A 287 50.89 25.20 4.70
CA VAL A 287 50.18 26.42 4.32
C VAL A 287 49.59 27.03 5.58
N GLU A 288 49.93 28.28 5.89
CA GLU A 288 49.35 29.01 7.02
C GLU A 288 48.05 29.69 6.58
N PHE A 289 46.97 29.49 7.32
CA PHE A 289 45.71 30.17 7.08
C PHE A 289 45.83 31.63 7.52
N LEU A 290 45.40 32.57 6.65
CA LEU A 290 45.52 34.00 6.88
C LEU A 290 44.20 34.72 6.59
N VAL A 291 43.74 35.57 7.50
CA VAL A 291 42.64 36.53 7.27
C VAL A 291 43.22 37.94 7.30
N GLU A 292 43.02 38.72 6.24
CA GLU A 292 43.56 40.08 6.11
C GLU A 292 45.07 40.21 6.44
N THR A 293 45.88 39.22 6.05
CA THR A 293 47.34 39.10 6.33
C THR A 293 47.73 38.74 7.77
N GLU A 294 46.78 38.50 8.66
CA GLU A 294 47.01 38.00 10.00
C GLU A 294 46.85 36.49 10.08
N SER A 295 47.68 35.85 10.89
CA SER A 295 47.51 34.46 11.29
C SER A 295 46.18 34.31 12.04
N VAL A 296 45.40 33.29 11.68
CA VAL A 296 44.13 33.03 12.33
C VAL A 296 44.25 32.01 13.46
N GLN A 297 43.62 32.36 14.57
CA GLN A 297 43.42 31.48 15.72
C GLN A 297 42.03 30.89 15.66
N PRO A 298 41.91 29.56 15.78
CA PRO A 298 40.61 28.97 15.96
C PRO A 298 39.99 29.51 17.25
N ILE A 299 38.66 29.50 17.32
CA ILE A 299 37.96 29.66 18.58
C ILE A 299 38.49 28.62 19.58
N SER A 300 38.74 29.01 20.83
CA SER A 300 39.12 28.10 21.91
C SER A 300 38.19 28.29 23.10
N GLY A 301 37.74 27.18 23.70
CA GLY A 301 37.00 27.16 24.97
C GLY A 301 35.64 27.86 24.92
N LEU A 302 34.77 27.48 23.98
CA LEU A 302 33.35 27.80 24.11
C LEU A 302 32.82 26.98 25.30
N ALA A 303 32.53 27.67 26.41
CA ALA A 303 32.05 27.05 27.64
C ALA A 303 30.56 26.71 27.52
N LEU A 304 30.23 25.71 26.71
CA LEU A 304 28.89 25.15 26.61
C LEU A 304 28.93 23.80 27.32
N THR A 305 28.06 23.61 28.31
CA THR A 305 27.96 22.43 29.20
C THR A 305 27.48 21.15 28.50
N LEU A 306 28.00 20.87 27.31
CA LEU A 306 27.91 19.57 26.64
C LEU A 306 29.16 18.74 26.99
N PRO A 307 29.13 17.40 26.88
CA PRO A 307 30.21 16.51 27.35
C PRO A 307 31.60 16.78 26.73
N THR A 308 31.68 17.52 25.62
CA THR A 308 32.93 17.86 24.92
C THR A 308 32.84 19.26 24.34
N ASP A 309 33.55 20.25 24.89
CA ASP A 309 33.60 21.63 24.40
C ASP A 309 34.02 21.67 22.90
N PHE A 310 33.03 21.75 22.01
CA PHE A 310 33.04 21.86 20.54
C PHE A 310 34.39 21.76 19.80
N HIS A 311 34.59 20.68 19.04
CA HIS A 311 35.81 20.41 18.26
C HIS A 311 35.73 20.90 16.78
N GLY A 312 34.62 21.53 16.38
CA GLY A 312 34.30 21.96 15.01
C GLY A 312 34.90 23.30 14.54
N VAL A 313 36.02 23.75 15.11
CA VAL A 313 36.60 25.08 14.81
C VAL A 313 37.31 25.16 13.45
N THR A 314 37.53 24.01 12.82
CA THR A 314 38.06 23.87 11.47
C THR A 314 37.52 22.60 10.83
N GLY A 315 37.42 22.57 9.51
CA GLY A 315 37.15 21.35 8.77
C GLY A 315 37.84 21.36 7.41
N MET A 316 37.95 20.19 6.78
CA MET A 316 38.44 20.07 5.41
C MET A 316 37.66 19.03 4.60
N ALA A 317 37.55 19.28 3.31
CA ALA A 317 37.01 18.34 2.33
C ALA A 317 37.96 18.25 1.12
N LEU A 318 38.01 17.07 0.51
CA LEU A 318 38.91 16.74 -0.60
C LEU A 318 38.12 16.36 -1.85
N PRO A 319 38.51 16.86 -3.03
CA PRO A 319 38.04 16.31 -4.30
C PRO A 319 38.32 14.83 -4.46
N SER A 320 37.43 14.13 -5.15
CA SER A 320 37.55 12.70 -5.43
C SER A 320 38.84 12.33 -6.18
N ASP A 321 39.38 13.27 -6.96
CA ASP A 321 40.63 13.14 -7.72
C ASP A 321 41.86 13.73 -7.01
N TYR A 322 41.73 14.13 -5.74
CA TYR A 322 42.86 14.66 -4.97
C TYR A 322 44.02 13.66 -4.96
N HIS A 323 45.19 14.13 -5.42
CA HIS A 323 46.39 13.30 -5.53
C HIS A 323 47.63 14.02 -5.00
N GLY A 324 48.13 13.59 -3.85
CA GLY A 324 49.24 14.20 -3.14
C GLY A 324 50.59 14.14 -3.84
N ARG A 325 50.74 13.48 -5.00
CA ARG A 325 51.98 13.55 -5.81
C ARG A 325 51.91 14.56 -6.95
N GLU A 326 50.73 15.05 -7.32
CA GLU A 326 50.52 15.88 -8.50
C GLU A 326 50.06 17.26 -8.08
N SER A 327 50.90 18.28 -8.23
CA SER A 327 50.60 19.62 -7.71
C SER A 327 49.32 20.25 -8.29
N SER A 328 48.91 19.87 -9.51
CA SER A 328 47.66 20.31 -10.12
C SER A 328 46.41 19.71 -9.45
N LEU A 329 46.54 18.54 -8.83
CA LEU A 329 45.45 17.81 -8.17
C LEU A 329 45.49 17.93 -6.64
N ARG A 330 46.33 18.83 -6.09
CA ARG A 330 46.42 19.06 -4.64
C ARG A 330 45.47 20.19 -4.21
N ARG A 331 44.17 20.03 -4.48
CA ARG A 331 43.15 20.99 -4.07
C ARG A 331 42.51 20.56 -2.76
N VAL A 332 42.47 21.46 -1.78
CA VAL A 332 41.82 21.24 -0.48
C VAL A 332 40.85 22.38 -0.25
N TYR A 333 39.66 22.05 0.23
CA TYR A 333 38.70 23.03 0.73
C TYR A 333 38.67 22.94 2.24
N ALA A 334 38.74 24.07 2.92
CA ALA A 334 38.78 24.09 4.37
C ALA A 334 38.10 25.34 4.90
N TYR A 335 37.62 25.27 6.14
CA TYR A 335 37.20 26.46 6.87
C TYR A 335 37.95 26.59 8.19
N VAL A 336 37.99 27.82 8.71
CA VAL A 336 38.54 28.15 10.03
C VAL A 336 37.62 29.17 10.71
N ASP A 337 37.10 28.81 11.88
CA ASP A 337 36.28 29.67 12.73
C ASP A 337 37.14 30.45 13.71
N VAL A 338 36.94 31.76 13.80
CA VAL A 338 37.86 32.67 14.51
C VAL A 338 37.09 33.67 15.38
N LYS A 339 37.72 34.14 16.46
CA LYS A 339 37.18 35.23 17.32
C LYS A 339 37.54 36.62 16.77
N THR A 340 36.84 37.66 17.22
CA THR A 340 37.06 39.03 16.74
C THR A 340 38.44 39.51 17.19
N SER A 341 39.17 40.12 16.25
CA SER A 341 40.47 40.77 16.48
C SER A 341 40.44 42.22 15.96
N ALA A 342 41.58 42.92 16.00
CA ALA A 342 41.66 44.30 15.52
C ALA A 342 41.33 44.45 14.02
N ASN A 343 41.53 43.40 13.21
CA ASN A 343 41.34 43.40 11.75
C ASN A 343 40.51 42.21 11.25
N VAL A 344 39.97 41.38 12.13
CA VAL A 344 39.23 40.18 11.76
C VAL A 344 37.89 40.17 12.49
N THR A 345 36.79 40.06 11.75
CA THR A 345 35.46 39.83 12.33
C THR A 345 35.33 38.37 12.72
N ALA A 346 34.76 38.07 13.89
CA ALA A 346 34.52 36.68 14.25
C ALA A 346 33.56 36.02 13.24
N GLY A 347 33.80 34.76 12.97
CA GLY A 347 33.13 34.07 11.87
C GLY A 347 33.88 32.88 11.34
N GLY A 348 33.20 32.09 10.51
CA GLY A 348 33.82 31.02 9.73
C GLY A 348 34.31 31.51 8.38
N TYR A 349 35.59 31.28 8.12
CA TYR A 349 36.24 31.66 6.87
C TYR A 349 36.59 30.42 6.06
N TYR A 350 36.05 30.35 4.84
CA TYR A 350 36.34 29.37 3.83
C TYR A 350 37.62 29.69 3.05
N PHE A 351 38.37 28.64 2.74
CA PHE A 351 39.61 28.67 2.00
C PHE A 351 39.64 27.55 0.96
N ARG A 352 40.07 27.90 -0.25
CA ARG A 352 40.55 26.95 -1.25
C ARG A 352 42.08 26.98 -1.24
N ILE A 353 42.70 25.82 -1.12
CA ILE A 353 44.16 25.65 -1.15
C ILE A 353 44.56 24.86 -2.38
N ASP A 354 45.29 25.50 -3.30
CA ASP A 354 45.85 24.88 -4.51
C ASP A 354 47.34 24.60 -4.30
N SER A 355 47.66 23.36 -3.91
CA SER A 355 48.98 22.88 -3.51
C SER A 355 49.58 23.67 -2.33
N THR A 356 50.15 24.85 -2.59
CA THR A 356 50.70 25.75 -1.56
C THR A 356 50.15 27.17 -1.66
N THR A 357 49.21 27.41 -2.58
CA THR A 357 48.60 28.71 -2.81
C THR A 357 47.27 28.76 -2.06
N LEU A 358 47.14 29.73 -1.16
CA LEU A 358 45.91 29.98 -0.42
C LEU A 358 45.03 30.97 -1.20
N SER A 359 43.71 30.73 -1.26
CA SER A 359 42.74 31.71 -1.76
C SER A 359 42.67 32.94 -0.86
N ILE A 360 41.96 33.97 -1.32
CA ILE A 360 41.50 35.01 -0.39
C ILE A 360 40.51 34.37 0.61
N PRO A 361 40.52 34.80 1.89
CA PRO A 361 39.51 34.37 2.85
C PRO A 361 38.13 34.83 2.38
N CYS A 362 37.16 33.93 2.38
CA CYS A 362 35.78 34.27 2.04
C CYS A 362 34.79 33.35 2.76
N GLY A 363 33.51 33.34 2.40
CA GLY A 363 32.53 32.46 3.01
C GLY A 363 31.10 32.89 2.74
N PRO A 364 30.12 32.23 3.37
CA PRO A 364 28.73 32.66 3.33
C PRO A 364 28.54 34.10 3.82
N SER A 365 27.47 34.73 3.37
CA SER A 365 27.14 36.10 3.76
C SER A 365 27.02 36.23 5.28
N GLY A 366 27.76 37.17 5.87
CA GLY A 366 27.80 37.38 7.32
C GLY A 366 28.85 36.54 8.08
N PHE A 367 29.57 35.65 7.39
CA PHE A 367 30.58 34.77 8.00
C PHE A 367 30.06 34.01 9.24
N PRO A 368 28.97 33.23 9.12
CA PRO A 368 28.49 32.43 10.24
C PRO A 368 29.58 31.47 10.72
N TRP A 369 29.51 31.05 11.98
CA TRP A 369 30.37 29.98 12.47
C TRP A 369 30.00 28.67 11.79
N LEU A 370 30.98 27.84 11.45
CA LEU A 370 30.81 26.67 10.59
C LEU A 370 31.15 25.40 11.37
N GLY A 371 30.26 24.42 11.35
CA GLY A 371 30.43 23.14 12.05
C GLY A 371 31.03 22.05 11.18
N SER A 372 30.87 22.16 9.86
CA SER A 372 31.29 21.13 8.92
C SER A 372 31.47 21.64 7.50
N ILE A 373 32.18 20.85 6.70
CA ILE A 373 32.31 21.03 5.26
C ILE A 373 32.20 19.68 4.56
N ALA A 374 31.42 19.61 3.49
CA ALA A 374 31.34 18.45 2.61
C ALA A 374 31.63 18.85 1.17
N TYR A 375 32.21 17.92 0.40
CA TYR A 375 32.50 18.10 -1.01
C TYR A 375 32.23 16.82 -1.80
N HIS A 376 31.55 16.96 -2.93
CA HIS A 376 31.34 15.89 -3.90
C HIS A 376 31.81 16.35 -5.29
N GLY A 377 32.45 15.45 -6.05
CA GLY A 377 32.97 15.75 -7.39
C GLY A 377 34.49 15.75 -7.50
N ASP A 378 35.01 16.16 -8.66
CA ASP A 378 36.44 16.30 -8.93
C ASP A 378 36.88 17.75 -8.70
N HIS A 379 38.18 18.04 -8.72
CA HIS A 379 38.66 19.38 -8.34
C HIS A 379 38.07 20.51 -9.20
N ASP A 380 37.64 20.27 -10.44
CA ASP A 380 37.15 21.28 -11.37
C ASP A 380 35.62 21.39 -11.42
N THR A 381 34.92 20.28 -11.14
CA THR A 381 33.46 20.17 -11.17
C THR A 381 33.00 19.45 -9.92
N GLY A 382 32.37 20.19 -9.00
CA GLY A 382 31.81 19.58 -7.81
C GLY A 382 31.01 20.55 -6.96
N ASP A 383 30.26 19.97 -6.04
CA ASP A 383 29.35 20.61 -5.12
C ASP A 383 29.95 20.66 -3.72
N ALA A 384 29.79 21.79 -3.02
CA ALA A 384 30.22 21.94 -1.65
C ALA A 384 29.06 22.37 -0.74
N MET A 385 29.07 21.85 0.48
CA MET A 385 28.19 22.28 1.57
C MET A 385 29.00 22.73 2.78
N LEU A 386 28.47 23.71 3.50
CA LEU A 386 28.93 24.15 4.82
C LEU A 386 27.76 24.10 5.79
N GLY A 387 27.87 23.32 6.86
CA GLY A 387 26.89 23.36 7.94
C GLY A 387 27.23 24.47 8.94
N GLN A 388 26.21 25.19 9.40
CA GLN A 388 26.39 26.25 10.42
C GLN A 388 26.55 25.64 11.82
N LEU A 389 27.49 26.17 12.60
CA LEU A 389 27.85 25.70 13.94
C LEU A 389 26.83 26.11 15.00
N MET A 390 26.42 27.39 15.01
CA MET A 390 25.56 27.98 16.04
C MET A 390 24.63 29.00 15.39
N GLY A 391 23.49 29.28 16.04
CA GLY A 391 22.40 30.12 15.54
C GLY A 391 22.66 31.64 15.54
N GLU A 392 21.68 32.42 16.00
CA GLU A 392 21.71 33.88 15.97
C GLU A 392 22.49 34.47 17.17
N GLY A 393 23.16 35.60 16.96
CA GLY A 393 23.93 36.29 18.01
C GLY A 393 24.96 37.27 17.47
N THR A 394 25.68 37.97 18.36
CA THR A 394 26.86 38.73 17.95
C THR A 394 27.98 37.76 17.62
N THR A 395 28.85 38.10 16.66
CA THR A 395 29.90 37.21 16.15
C THR A 395 30.83 36.64 17.21
N ASP A 396 30.88 37.18 18.43
CA ASP A 396 31.72 36.70 19.54
C ASP A 396 30.99 35.82 20.58
N ASP A 397 29.65 35.80 20.58
CA ASP A 397 28.81 35.08 21.55
C ASP A 397 27.50 34.64 20.86
N PRO A 398 27.52 33.52 20.11
CA PRO A 398 26.34 33.00 19.42
C PRO A 398 25.53 32.10 20.33
N TYR A 399 24.21 32.14 20.12
CA TYR A 399 23.26 31.32 20.85
C TYR A 399 22.58 30.33 19.91
N PHE A 400 21.89 29.35 20.48
CA PHE A 400 21.04 28.42 19.74
C PHE A 400 19.96 29.17 18.93
N THR A 401 19.55 28.64 17.77
CA THR A 401 18.33 29.14 17.13
C THR A 401 17.13 28.79 18.00
N SER A 402 15.98 29.45 17.78
CA SER A 402 14.73 28.97 18.37
C SER A 402 14.45 27.52 17.95
N VAL A 403 13.88 26.73 18.86
CA VAL A 403 13.73 25.26 18.75
C VAL A 403 13.13 24.83 17.40
N CYS A 404 12.02 25.44 16.98
CA CYS A 404 11.36 25.07 15.71
C CYS A 404 11.93 25.74 14.45
N ALA A 405 13.04 26.50 14.50
CA ALA A 405 13.51 27.28 13.34
C ALA A 405 14.51 26.55 12.44
N GLY A 406 15.18 25.52 12.95
CA GLY A 406 16.26 24.82 12.26
C GLY A 406 17.54 25.64 12.08
N ILE A 407 18.63 24.95 11.76
CA ILE A 407 19.98 25.51 11.60
C ILE A 407 20.40 25.55 10.11
N GLN A 408 21.11 26.58 9.68
CA GLN A 408 21.38 26.78 8.25
C GLN A 408 22.42 25.80 7.68
N VAL A 409 22.21 25.40 6.42
CA VAL A 409 23.23 24.77 5.57
C VAL A 409 23.44 25.65 4.35
N TRP A 410 24.69 25.95 4.05
CA TRP A 410 25.08 26.71 2.88
C TRP A 410 25.59 25.76 1.80
N ARG A 411 25.24 26.02 0.55
CA ARG A 411 25.59 25.14 -0.58
C ARG A 411 26.07 25.96 -1.77
N THR A 412 26.91 25.35 -2.58
CA THR A 412 27.39 25.93 -3.84
C THR A 412 27.73 24.84 -4.84
N ASP A 413 27.37 25.09 -6.09
CA ASP A 413 27.68 24.31 -7.28
C ASP A 413 28.81 24.96 -8.12
N GLU A 414 29.34 26.09 -7.65
CA GLU A 414 30.33 26.90 -8.35
C GLU A 414 31.59 27.12 -7.50
N ILE A 415 32.65 26.36 -7.80
CA ILE A 415 33.89 26.48 -7.04
C ILE A 415 34.90 27.42 -7.70
N ASP A 416 34.70 28.72 -7.47
CA ASP A 416 35.62 29.77 -7.89
C ASP A 416 36.76 29.98 -6.86
N ILE A 417 37.96 30.24 -7.38
CA ILE A 417 39.12 30.68 -6.59
C ILE A 417 38.94 32.09 -6.01
N CYS A 418 38.05 32.91 -6.60
CA CYS A 418 37.71 34.27 -6.17
C CYS A 418 36.63 34.31 -5.08
N CYS A 419 36.19 33.13 -4.61
CA CYS A 419 35.12 32.83 -3.66
C CYS A 419 33.88 32.22 -4.34
N PRO A 420 33.41 31.05 -3.88
CA PRO A 420 32.13 30.49 -4.31
C PRO A 420 30.94 31.40 -3.97
N ASP A 421 29.90 31.37 -4.80
CA ASP A 421 28.60 31.96 -4.46
C ASP A 421 27.82 30.97 -3.59
N TRP A 422 27.60 31.34 -2.32
CA TRP A 422 26.95 30.50 -1.32
C TRP A 422 25.45 30.78 -1.25
N LYS A 423 24.65 29.74 -1.51
CA LYS A 423 23.19 29.75 -1.44
C LYS A 423 22.75 29.14 -0.11
N THR A 424 21.71 29.68 0.51
CA THR A 424 21.10 29.08 1.71
C THR A 424 20.26 27.86 1.36
N ALA A 425 20.12 26.92 2.29
CA ALA A 425 19.02 25.97 2.26
C ALA A 425 17.70 26.74 2.34
N THR A 426 16.71 26.29 1.56
CA THR A 426 15.34 26.82 1.56
C THR A 426 14.57 26.27 2.75
N LYS A 427 14.64 24.96 2.97
CA LYS A 427 14.22 24.31 4.21
C LYS A 427 15.44 23.75 4.90
N LYS A 428 15.65 24.20 6.13
CA LYS A 428 16.78 23.85 6.98
C LYS A 428 16.55 22.49 7.64
N PRO A 429 17.61 21.73 8.01
CA PRO A 429 17.46 20.65 8.97
C PRO A 429 16.95 21.20 10.31
N SER A 430 16.10 20.43 11.01
CA SER A 430 15.63 20.77 12.35
C SER A 430 16.77 20.71 13.37
N GLY A 431 16.56 21.22 14.58
CA GLY A 431 17.59 21.35 15.61
C GLY A 431 18.23 22.74 15.59
N GLN A 432 18.94 23.08 16.67
CA GLN A 432 19.27 24.46 16.97
C GLN A 432 20.71 24.87 16.65
N ALA A 433 21.59 23.88 16.49
CA ALA A 433 23.01 24.07 16.26
C ALA A 433 23.67 22.87 15.56
N TYR A 434 24.96 23.02 15.29
CA TYR A 434 25.92 21.99 14.88
C TYR A 434 25.48 21.16 13.68
N ALA A 435 25.13 21.84 12.58
CA ALA A 435 24.86 21.16 11.32
C ALA A 435 26.13 20.46 10.83
N LEU A 436 26.20 19.13 10.94
CA LEU A 436 27.24 18.34 10.29
C LEU A 436 26.69 17.77 8.99
N VAL A 437 27.34 18.07 7.87
CA VAL A 437 26.88 17.67 6.54
C VAL A 437 27.82 16.67 5.88
N ALA A 438 27.25 15.78 5.07
CA ALA A 438 28.00 14.87 4.21
C ALA A 438 27.24 14.61 2.91
N PHE A 439 27.95 14.38 1.83
CA PHE A 439 27.37 13.80 0.61
C PHE A 439 27.48 12.27 0.66
N THR A 440 26.53 11.62 0.00
CA THR A 440 26.73 10.24 -0.45
C THR A 440 27.87 10.16 -1.46
N PRO A 441 28.56 9.00 -1.58
CA PRO A 441 29.69 8.86 -2.48
C PRO A 441 29.37 9.10 -3.96
N ASP A 442 28.13 8.81 -4.40
CA ASP A 442 27.63 9.08 -5.74
C ASP A 442 27.11 10.51 -5.94
N GLY A 443 26.82 11.22 -4.84
CA GLY A 443 26.36 12.61 -4.83
C GLY A 443 24.84 12.77 -4.98
N ASP A 444 24.09 11.66 -5.05
CA ASP A 444 22.64 11.69 -5.29
C ASP A 444 21.85 12.14 -4.05
N LYS A 445 22.42 11.92 -2.85
CA LYS A 445 21.85 12.35 -1.57
C LYS A 445 22.86 13.15 -0.73
N ALA A 446 22.35 14.06 0.08
CA ALA A 446 23.10 14.72 1.14
C ALA A 446 22.45 14.43 2.49
N TYR A 447 23.27 14.29 3.53
CA TYR A 447 22.85 14.05 4.90
C TYR A 447 23.30 15.18 5.81
N ALA A 448 22.48 15.46 6.82
CA ALA A 448 22.79 16.41 7.88
C ALA A 448 22.36 15.85 9.23
N ILE A 449 23.17 16.09 10.25
CA ILE A 449 22.75 15.94 11.65
C ILE A 449 22.84 17.28 12.36
N THR A 450 22.14 17.40 13.47
CA THR A 450 22.07 18.62 14.28
C THR A 450 22.03 18.28 15.76
N VAL A 451 22.19 19.31 16.59
CA VAL A 451 22.12 19.22 18.06
C VAL A 451 21.21 20.32 18.60
N GLY A 452 20.71 20.19 19.82
CA GLY A 452 19.94 21.21 20.52
C GLY A 452 20.45 21.59 21.91
N GLU A 453 19.65 22.41 22.59
CA GLU A 453 19.93 23.01 23.89
C GLU A 453 19.51 22.08 25.03
N ALA A 454 20.21 20.98 25.25
CA ALA A 454 19.91 20.08 26.36
C ALA A 454 20.80 20.33 27.62
N ASP A 455 20.17 20.62 28.77
CA ASP A 455 20.83 20.66 30.09
C ASP A 455 20.82 19.28 30.74
N TYR A 456 21.81 18.49 30.36
CA TYR A 456 22.00 17.13 30.86
C TYR A 456 22.43 17.02 32.33
N SER A 457 22.66 18.14 33.01
CA SER A 457 23.00 18.12 34.44
C SER A 457 21.77 17.87 35.33
N ALA A 458 20.56 18.04 34.78
CA ALA A 458 19.30 18.03 35.53
C ALA A 458 18.36 16.83 35.28
N ASN A 459 18.66 15.91 34.35
CA ASN A 459 17.74 14.87 33.88
C ASN A 459 16.41 15.42 33.27
N SER A 460 16.39 16.66 32.76
CA SER A 460 15.15 17.36 32.38
C SER A 460 15.33 18.34 31.21
N SER A 461 15.62 17.82 30.02
CA SER A 461 15.63 18.57 28.75
C SER A 461 15.55 17.57 27.59
N TYR A 462 14.39 17.42 26.97
CA TYR A 462 14.17 16.59 25.77
C TYR A 462 13.30 17.36 24.75
N ALA A 463 13.17 16.86 23.52
CA ALA A 463 12.45 17.51 22.42
C ALA A 463 13.10 18.84 21.97
N ASP A 464 14.42 18.81 21.71
CA ASP A 464 15.17 19.97 21.20
C ASP A 464 15.25 20.04 19.66
N GLU A 465 14.56 19.12 19.00
CA GLU A 465 14.37 19.01 17.56
C GLU A 465 15.61 18.63 16.75
N SER A 466 16.70 18.23 17.42
CA SER A 466 17.84 17.60 16.75
C SER A 466 17.41 16.36 15.96
N ALA A 467 18.04 16.11 14.82
CA ALA A 467 17.60 15.02 13.94
C ALA A 467 18.65 14.59 12.92
N PHE A 468 18.51 13.37 12.41
CA PHE A 468 19.11 12.97 11.14
C PHE A 468 18.19 13.38 9.97
N SER A 469 18.73 14.19 9.05
CA SER A 469 18.00 14.75 7.90
C SER A 469 18.64 14.37 6.57
N VAL A 470 17.81 14.30 5.52
CA VAL A 470 18.23 14.06 4.13
C VAL A 470 17.84 15.23 3.23
N SER A 471 18.66 15.47 2.21
CA SER A 471 18.33 16.29 1.05
C SER A 471 18.61 15.51 -0.23
N LEU A 472 17.66 15.56 -1.17
CA LEU A 472 17.74 14.94 -2.50
C LEU A 472 18.00 15.97 -3.60
N ASP A 473 18.35 17.20 -3.21
CA ASP A 473 18.46 18.35 -4.11
C ASP A 473 19.68 19.23 -3.76
N ASN A 474 20.80 18.55 -3.48
CA ASN A 474 22.10 19.15 -3.21
C ASN A 474 22.08 20.12 -2.02
N GLY A 475 21.45 19.70 -0.91
CA GLY A 475 21.39 20.45 0.35
C GLY A 475 20.43 21.64 0.36
N LYS A 476 19.52 21.75 -0.62
CA LYS A 476 18.57 22.86 -0.69
C LYS A 476 17.37 22.66 0.22
N CYS A 477 16.82 21.44 0.32
CA CYS A 477 15.65 21.14 1.12
C CYS A 477 15.92 19.90 2.00
N TRP A 478 15.80 20.07 3.31
CA TRP A 478 16.13 19.05 4.30
C TRP A 478 14.88 18.49 4.98
N ASN A 479 14.66 17.18 4.89
CA ASN A 479 13.57 16.48 5.57
C ASN A 479 14.14 15.56 6.64
N GLN A 480 13.52 15.50 7.82
CA GLN A 480 13.98 14.61 8.89
C GLN A 480 13.50 13.18 8.64
N LEU A 481 14.40 12.22 8.82
CA LEU A 481 14.14 10.80 8.60
C LEU A 481 14.12 9.98 9.89
N GLY A 482 15.04 10.26 10.81
CA GLY A 482 15.20 9.42 11.99
C GLY A 482 16.10 10.04 13.04
N LEU A 483 16.21 9.36 14.19
CA LEU A 483 16.87 9.88 15.40
C LEU A 483 16.37 11.29 15.74
N ILE A 484 15.07 11.53 15.55
CA ILE A 484 14.45 12.84 15.74
C ILE A 484 14.18 13.01 17.24
N ASP A 485 14.81 14.02 17.85
CA ASP A 485 14.56 14.46 19.21
C ASP A 485 13.31 15.35 19.25
N THR A 486 12.16 14.72 19.05
CA THR A 486 10.84 15.33 19.18
C THR A 486 9.98 14.45 20.06
N ASP A 487 8.95 15.02 20.68
CA ASP A 487 7.96 14.26 21.42
C ASP A 487 6.60 14.32 20.70
N ILE A 488 5.82 13.25 20.82
CA ILE A 488 4.48 13.19 20.26
C ILE A 488 3.50 12.80 21.36
N ASP A 489 2.75 13.77 21.85
CA ASP A 489 1.71 13.55 22.85
C ASP A 489 0.41 13.06 22.24
N SER A 490 0.07 13.53 21.03
CA SER A 490 -1.15 13.12 20.33
C SER A 490 -1.06 13.23 18.81
N ILE A 491 -1.99 12.56 18.12
CA ILE A 491 -2.24 12.76 16.69
C ILE A 491 -3.49 13.64 16.58
N SER A 492 -3.39 14.79 15.94
CA SER A 492 -4.50 15.77 15.85
C SER A 492 -5.32 15.68 14.57
N ASP A 493 -4.73 15.23 13.46
CA ASP A 493 -5.43 15.02 12.19
C ASP A 493 -4.59 14.18 11.23
N MET A 494 -5.21 13.73 10.15
CA MET A 494 -4.53 13.07 9.04
C MET A 494 -5.23 13.42 7.73
N ALA A 495 -4.50 13.32 6.62
CA ALA A 495 -5.08 13.40 5.28
C ALA A 495 -4.46 12.34 4.37
N ALA A 496 -5.28 11.68 3.55
CA ALA A 496 -4.82 10.75 2.52
C ALA A 496 -5.13 11.35 1.15
N SER A 497 -4.20 11.24 0.21
CA SER A 497 -4.44 11.62 -1.18
C SER A 497 -5.57 10.78 -1.77
N PRO A 498 -6.40 11.33 -2.68
CA PRO A 498 -7.49 10.58 -3.31
C PRO A 498 -7.06 9.22 -3.91
N ASP A 499 -5.86 9.11 -4.47
CA ASP A 499 -5.32 7.87 -5.04
C ASP A 499 -4.71 6.90 -4.01
N CYS A 500 -4.76 7.24 -2.72
CA CYS A 500 -4.14 6.54 -1.59
C CYS A 500 -2.60 6.43 -1.63
N SER A 501 -1.90 7.13 -2.52
CA SER A 501 -0.43 7.03 -2.63
C SER A 501 0.32 7.86 -1.59
N VAL A 502 -0.28 8.94 -1.07
CA VAL A 502 0.34 9.83 -0.08
C VAL A 502 -0.53 9.91 1.17
N THR A 503 0.09 9.75 2.33
CA THR A 503 -0.55 9.96 3.64
C THR A 503 0.20 11.04 4.41
N TYR A 504 -0.55 12.01 4.93
CA TYR A 504 -0.07 13.03 5.86
C TYR A 504 -0.60 12.77 7.27
N LEU A 505 0.21 13.11 8.27
CA LEU A 505 -0.11 12.99 9.68
C LEU A 505 0.28 14.28 10.40
N ALA A 506 -0.63 14.85 11.18
CA ALA A 506 -0.35 15.96 12.08
C ALA A 506 -0.24 15.44 13.51
N THR A 507 0.85 15.79 14.18
CA THR A 507 1.15 15.34 15.54
C THR A 507 1.44 16.52 16.43
N MET A 508 0.89 16.50 17.65
CA MET A 508 1.02 17.56 18.64
C MET A 508 2.05 17.22 19.71
N ASN A 509 2.73 18.25 20.18
CA ASN A 509 3.69 18.20 21.27
C ASN A 509 3.27 19.22 22.35
N ASP A 510 2.70 18.73 23.44
CA ASP A 510 2.16 19.55 24.53
C ASP A 510 3.28 20.17 25.37
N GLU A 511 3.05 21.39 25.87
CA GLU A 511 3.99 22.07 26.78
C GLU A 511 4.26 21.23 28.05
N ASP A 512 5.53 20.95 28.32
CA ASP A 512 6.01 20.33 29.56
C ASP A 512 7.22 21.13 30.09
N ALA A 513 7.29 21.28 31.42
CA ALA A 513 8.39 21.96 32.10
C ALA A 513 9.77 21.28 31.89
N ASP A 514 9.76 19.99 31.54
CA ASP A 514 10.97 19.20 31.27
C ASP A 514 11.35 19.16 29.77
N LYS A 515 10.54 19.74 28.86
CA LYS A 515 10.82 19.85 27.42
C LYS A 515 11.56 21.14 27.05
N VAL A 516 12.39 21.07 26.01
CA VAL A 516 13.10 22.23 25.44
C VAL A 516 12.19 23.02 24.50
N GLY A 517 11.34 22.34 23.73
CA GLY A 517 10.30 22.96 22.94
C GLY A 517 9.12 22.02 22.63
N ASP A 518 8.11 22.63 22.03
CA ASP A 518 6.75 22.15 21.79
C ASP A 518 6.44 22.15 20.29
N CYS A 519 7.41 21.74 19.46
CA CYS A 519 7.21 21.80 18.01
C CYS A 519 6.27 20.69 17.54
N ASP A 520 5.12 21.10 17.02
CA ASP A 520 4.20 20.21 16.33
C ASP A 520 4.73 19.87 14.94
N SER A 521 4.31 18.72 14.40
CA SER A 521 4.92 18.16 13.20
C SER A 521 3.90 17.76 12.15
N VAL A 522 4.23 18.00 10.89
CA VAL A 522 3.58 17.39 9.72
C VAL A 522 4.51 16.33 9.15
N TRP A 523 4.01 15.10 9.10
CA TRP A 523 4.69 13.96 8.51
C TRP A 523 4.04 13.60 7.18
N MET A 524 4.85 13.13 6.24
CA MET A 524 4.39 12.67 4.93
C MET A 524 5.00 11.31 4.64
N LYS A 525 4.18 10.40 4.11
CA LYS A 525 4.58 9.11 3.58
C LYS A 525 4.05 8.99 2.16
N ASP A 526 4.94 8.77 1.20
CA ASP A 526 4.63 8.60 -0.23
C ASP A 526 5.06 7.21 -0.67
N ASP A 527 4.09 6.36 -1.01
CA ASP A 527 4.33 4.98 -1.46
C ASP A 527 4.90 4.91 -2.89
N ASN A 528 4.83 6.01 -3.65
CA ASN A 528 5.30 6.12 -5.02
C ASN A 528 6.60 6.95 -5.17
N ALA A 529 7.19 7.41 -4.06
CA ALA A 529 8.42 8.19 -4.10
C ALA A 529 9.59 7.43 -4.75
N THR A 530 10.47 8.14 -5.45
CA THR A 530 11.66 7.52 -6.08
C THR A 530 12.68 7.05 -5.04
N GLU A 531 12.87 7.84 -3.98
CA GLU A 531 13.68 7.52 -2.81
C GLU A 531 12.77 7.55 -1.58
N TYR A 532 13.02 6.67 -0.62
CA TYR A 532 12.24 6.58 0.62
C TYR A 532 10.74 6.29 0.42
N ALA A 533 10.39 5.48 -0.59
CA ALA A 533 9.03 4.99 -0.81
C ALA A 533 8.49 4.29 0.45
N GLY A 534 7.31 4.70 0.92
CA GLY A 534 6.65 4.15 2.09
C GLY A 534 7.35 4.45 3.43
N VAL A 535 8.30 5.39 3.47
CA VAL A 535 8.95 5.87 4.68
C VAL A 535 8.33 7.19 5.12
N TRP A 536 8.09 7.35 6.42
CA TRP A 536 7.66 8.63 6.98
C TRP A 536 8.81 9.63 7.00
N GLN A 537 8.54 10.83 6.47
CA GLN A 537 9.46 11.96 6.51
C GLN A 537 8.78 13.12 7.22
N ARG A 538 9.48 13.79 8.14
CA ARG A 538 8.98 15.04 8.71
C ARG A 538 9.15 16.17 7.69
N VAL A 539 8.04 16.57 7.09
CA VAL A 539 8.02 17.58 6.03
C VAL A 539 7.82 19.00 6.58
N TYR A 540 7.36 19.14 7.82
CA TYR A 540 7.29 20.43 8.50
C TYR A 540 7.27 20.27 10.01
N HIS A 541 7.73 21.30 10.71
CA HIS A 541 7.54 21.41 12.15
C HIS A 541 7.44 22.88 12.57
N LYS A 542 6.57 23.16 13.53
CA LYS A 542 6.35 24.50 14.09
C LYS A 542 5.54 24.37 15.38
N ALA A 543 5.82 25.18 16.38
CA ALA A 543 4.92 25.34 17.54
C ALA A 543 3.62 26.02 17.08
N LEU A 544 2.51 25.29 17.21
CA LEU A 544 1.15 25.82 17.11
C LEU A 544 0.73 26.43 18.46
N ASP A 545 -0.43 27.09 18.53
CA ASP A 545 -0.87 27.70 19.79
C ASP A 545 -1.18 26.65 20.86
N THR A 546 -0.77 26.90 22.10
CA THR A 546 -0.73 25.94 23.22
C THR A 546 -1.98 25.96 24.09
N GLY A 547 -3.12 26.31 23.47
CA GLY A 547 -4.43 26.22 24.10
C GLY A 547 -4.75 24.80 24.58
N THR A 548 -5.69 24.65 25.51
CA THR A 548 -6.06 23.33 26.08
C THR A 548 -6.61 22.32 25.06
N ASP A 549 -6.93 22.77 23.85
CA ASP A 549 -7.48 21.97 22.76
C ASP A 549 -6.66 22.19 21.45
N ALA A 550 -5.36 22.47 21.57
CA ALA A 550 -4.45 22.69 20.45
C ALA A 550 -4.48 21.52 19.45
N LYS A 551 -4.69 21.84 18.16
CA LYS A 551 -4.75 20.83 17.08
C LYS A 551 -4.23 21.40 15.77
N GLY A 552 -3.47 20.60 15.05
CA GLY A 552 -3.16 20.82 13.65
C GLY A 552 -4.17 20.12 12.74
N LEU A 553 -4.82 20.87 11.86
CA LEU A 553 -5.81 20.37 10.88
C LEU A 553 -5.21 20.24 9.48
N LEU A 554 -5.35 19.09 8.84
CA LEU A 554 -4.77 18.82 7.51
C LEU A 554 -5.83 18.75 6.42
N ARG A 555 -5.68 19.54 5.36
CA ARG A 555 -6.54 19.44 4.16
C ARG A 555 -5.68 19.37 2.91
N LEU A 556 -6.16 18.63 1.92
CA LEU A 556 -5.54 18.53 0.60
C LEU A 556 -6.38 19.31 -0.40
N SER A 557 -5.73 19.82 -1.44
CA SER A 557 -6.46 20.35 -2.58
C SER A 557 -7.17 19.22 -3.34
N PRO A 558 -8.45 19.39 -3.71
CA PRO A 558 -9.17 18.40 -4.49
C PRO A 558 -8.74 18.33 -5.97
N GLU A 559 -7.89 19.23 -6.46
CA GLU A 559 -7.39 19.19 -7.85
C GLU A 559 -6.26 18.17 -8.08
N HIS A 560 -5.71 17.60 -7.01
CA HIS A 560 -4.56 16.70 -7.05
C HIS A 560 -4.86 15.36 -6.41
N ASP A 561 -5.02 14.33 -7.23
CA ASP A 561 -5.28 12.96 -6.76
C ASP A 561 -4.10 12.36 -5.96
N ASP A 562 -2.89 12.90 -6.11
CA ASP A 562 -1.65 12.44 -5.49
C ASP A 562 -1.24 13.23 -4.24
N GLY A 563 -2.08 14.18 -3.81
CA GLY A 563 -1.85 14.99 -2.60
C GLY A 563 -0.65 15.94 -2.71
N ASP A 564 -0.35 16.47 -3.90
CA ASP A 564 0.77 17.41 -4.11
C ASP A 564 0.65 18.71 -3.28
N VAL A 565 -0.57 19.23 -3.14
CA VAL A 565 -0.86 20.47 -2.41
C VAL A 565 -1.55 20.17 -1.07
N VAL A 566 -0.91 20.59 0.02
CA VAL A 566 -1.34 20.34 1.40
C VAL A 566 -1.41 21.64 2.20
N TYR A 567 -2.42 21.73 3.06
CA TYR A 567 -2.64 22.83 4.00
C TYR A 567 -2.65 22.31 5.44
N TRP A 568 -2.11 23.12 6.35
CA TRP A 568 -2.06 22.84 7.78
C TRP A 568 -2.56 24.07 8.56
N GLY A 569 -3.74 23.94 9.18
CA GLY A 569 -4.37 24.99 9.96
C GLY A 569 -4.16 24.79 11.46
N ASP A 570 -3.89 25.88 12.15
CA ASP A 570 -3.69 25.94 13.60
C ASP A 570 -5.04 26.24 14.28
N PHE A 571 -5.68 25.18 14.79
CA PHE A 571 -7.04 25.23 15.34
C PHE A 571 -7.15 26.25 16.48
N GLY A 572 -8.19 27.08 16.44
CA GLY A 572 -8.42 28.14 17.42
C GLY A 572 -7.62 29.42 17.18
N THR A 573 -6.88 29.52 16.07
CA THR A 573 -6.07 30.71 15.71
C THR A 573 -6.35 31.17 14.28
N ASP A 574 -5.75 32.29 13.87
CA ASP A 574 -5.76 32.75 12.48
C ASP A 574 -4.53 32.30 11.67
N ASN A 575 -3.77 31.30 12.12
CA ASN A 575 -2.58 30.83 11.42
C ASN A 575 -2.90 29.68 10.45
N LEU A 576 -2.54 29.88 9.18
CA LEU A 576 -2.68 28.86 8.14
C LEU A 576 -1.39 28.70 7.33
N TYR A 577 -0.96 27.46 7.18
CA TYR A 577 0.23 27.08 6.42
C TYR A 577 -0.15 26.22 5.22
N TRP A 578 0.67 26.26 4.17
CA TRP A 578 0.46 25.45 2.99
C TRP A 578 1.76 25.15 2.26
N ALA A 579 1.75 24.09 1.45
CA ALA A 579 2.85 23.72 0.59
C ALA A 579 2.40 23.01 -0.69
N GLU A 580 3.21 23.15 -1.73
CA GLU A 580 3.19 22.34 -2.96
C GLU A 580 4.29 21.27 -2.87
N SER A 581 4.37 20.38 -3.87
CA SER A 581 5.44 19.37 -3.93
C SER A 581 5.51 18.53 -2.66
N LYS A 582 4.32 18.20 -2.13
CA LYS A 582 4.11 17.38 -0.93
C LYS A 582 4.76 17.91 0.35
N GLY A 583 5.03 19.22 0.41
CA GLY A 583 5.68 19.84 1.57
C GLY A 583 7.18 19.58 1.71
N ILE A 584 7.83 18.94 0.72
CA ILE A 584 9.22 18.49 0.82
C ILE A 584 10.21 19.65 0.98
N CYS A 585 9.91 20.83 0.41
CA CYS A 585 10.87 21.93 0.37
C CYS A 585 10.45 23.23 1.03
N LYS A 586 9.19 23.63 0.93
CA LYS A 586 8.80 24.93 1.47
C LYS A 586 7.36 24.91 1.91
N TRP A 587 7.17 25.25 3.17
CA TRP A 587 5.89 25.64 3.71
C TRP A 587 5.83 27.16 3.74
N SER A 588 4.70 27.69 3.30
CA SER A 588 4.43 29.12 3.29
C SER A 588 3.25 29.39 4.22
N THR A 589 3.28 30.54 4.88
CA THR A 589 2.10 31.06 5.58
C THR A 589 1.17 31.65 4.53
N LYS A 590 -0.09 31.23 4.54
CA LYS A 590 -1.16 31.90 3.77
C LYS A 590 -1.48 33.22 4.48
N ASP A 591 -2.06 34.20 3.79
CA ASP A 591 -2.58 35.38 4.49
C ASP A 591 -3.49 34.93 5.64
N THR A 592 -3.37 35.56 6.80
CA THR A 592 -4.13 35.15 8.00
C THR A 592 -5.62 35.40 7.76
N PRO A 593 -6.51 34.39 7.91
CA PRO A 593 -7.95 34.65 7.96
C PRO A 593 -8.28 35.72 9.00
N SER A 594 -9.37 36.46 8.80
CA SER A 594 -9.80 37.47 9.77
C SER A 594 -10.60 36.88 10.94
N ILE A 595 -10.64 35.56 11.06
CA ILE A 595 -11.37 34.79 12.07
C ILE A 595 -10.49 33.62 12.52
N ASP A 596 -10.76 33.10 13.71
CA ASP A 596 -10.08 31.92 14.26
C ASP A 596 -10.58 30.65 13.57
N ILE A 597 -9.67 29.74 13.23
CA ILE A 597 -9.96 28.52 12.48
C ILE A 597 -10.63 27.50 13.39
N GLN A 598 -11.87 27.16 13.10
CA GLN A 598 -12.55 25.99 13.65
C GLN A 598 -12.44 24.78 12.72
N ASP A 599 -12.66 25.00 11.43
CA ASP A 599 -12.44 24.04 10.36
C ASP A 599 -12.24 24.79 9.02
N PHE A 600 -11.72 24.13 8.01
CA PHE A 600 -11.54 24.70 6.68
C PHE A 600 -11.59 23.64 5.58
N ALA A 601 -11.92 24.08 4.37
CA ALA A 601 -11.97 23.24 3.18
C ALA A 601 -11.64 24.04 1.92
N LEU A 602 -11.07 23.36 0.93
CA LEU A 602 -10.72 23.93 -0.36
C LEU A 602 -11.76 23.51 -1.40
N ALA A 603 -12.17 24.44 -2.27
CA ALA A 603 -12.89 24.08 -3.50
C ALA A 603 -11.92 23.65 -4.61
N ASP A 604 -10.76 24.30 -4.65
CA ASP A 604 -9.69 24.12 -5.63
C ASP A 604 -8.40 24.78 -5.09
N ASP A 605 -7.31 24.81 -5.88
CA ASP A 605 -6.05 25.48 -5.49
C ASP A 605 -6.21 26.99 -5.26
N ASP A 606 -7.21 27.60 -5.88
CA ASP A 606 -7.43 29.05 -5.92
C ASP A 606 -8.43 29.54 -4.86
N THR A 607 -9.21 28.65 -4.26
CA THR A 607 -10.35 28.98 -3.41
C THR A 607 -10.38 28.15 -2.13
N LEU A 608 -10.37 28.86 -1.00
CA LEU A 608 -10.33 28.27 0.35
C LEU A 608 -11.39 28.92 1.24
N PHE A 609 -12.05 28.11 2.05
CA PHE A 609 -13.05 28.52 3.03
C PHE A 609 -12.59 28.19 4.44
N VAL A 610 -12.74 29.15 5.37
CA VAL A 610 -12.50 28.96 6.80
C VAL A 610 -13.76 29.33 7.56
N ILE A 611 -14.14 28.50 8.53
CA ILE A 611 -15.21 28.78 9.48
C ILE A 611 -14.62 29.01 10.88
N ALA A 612 -15.31 29.80 11.69
CA ALA A 612 -14.99 30.00 13.10
C ALA A 612 -15.98 29.30 14.02
N ASN A 613 -15.67 29.26 15.32
CA ASN A 613 -16.57 28.81 16.38
C ASN A 613 -17.61 29.89 16.77
N ASP A 614 -18.11 30.58 15.76
CA ASP A 614 -19.25 31.49 15.79
C ASP A 614 -20.07 31.25 14.52
N ASP A 615 -20.87 32.21 14.07
CA ASP A 615 -21.70 32.02 12.89
C ASP A 615 -21.00 32.54 11.60
N ASP A 616 -19.71 32.87 11.65
CA ASP A 616 -18.98 33.54 10.56
C ASP A 616 -18.09 32.58 9.72
N LEU A 617 -18.08 32.83 8.41
CA LEU A 617 -17.21 32.21 7.42
C LEU A 617 -16.43 33.29 6.64
N VAL A 618 -15.19 33.00 6.28
CA VAL A 618 -14.41 33.79 5.32
C VAL A 618 -13.89 32.91 4.18
N LYS A 619 -13.81 33.51 2.99
CA LYS A 619 -13.29 32.87 1.77
C LYS A 619 -12.06 33.61 1.27
N TRP A 620 -10.97 32.90 1.04
CA TRP A 620 -9.81 33.41 0.30
C TRP A 620 -9.94 33.02 -1.18
N THR A 621 -9.54 33.92 -2.08
CA THR A 621 -9.47 33.63 -3.52
C THR A 621 -8.17 34.17 -4.11
N GLU A 622 -7.54 33.42 -5.01
CA GLU A 622 -6.31 33.84 -5.69
C GLU A 622 -6.53 35.15 -6.47
N ALA A 623 -7.69 35.27 -7.14
CA ALA A 623 -8.06 36.45 -7.92
C ALA A 623 -8.10 37.75 -7.08
N LYS A 624 -8.44 37.65 -5.79
CA LYS A 624 -8.41 38.79 -4.86
C LYS A 624 -7.05 38.93 -4.17
N GLY A 625 -6.38 37.80 -3.92
CA GLY A 625 -5.17 37.72 -3.10
C GLY A 625 -5.41 38.19 -1.66
N ASP A 626 -6.62 37.99 -1.14
CA ASP A 626 -7.06 38.44 0.18
C ASP A 626 -8.37 37.71 0.59
N TRP A 627 -8.70 37.75 1.88
CA TRP A 627 -9.92 37.16 2.47
C TRP A 627 -11.15 38.02 2.24
N SER A 628 -12.31 37.41 2.04
CA SER A 628 -13.62 38.08 2.02
C SER A 628 -13.92 38.75 3.37
N SER A 629 -14.92 39.63 3.41
CA SER A 629 -15.56 39.95 4.69
C SER A 629 -16.26 38.70 5.23
N ALA A 630 -16.38 38.61 6.56
CA ALA A 630 -17.16 37.57 7.21
C ALA A 630 -18.61 37.53 6.67
N VAL A 631 -19.08 36.32 6.38
CA VAL A 631 -20.44 36.01 5.95
C VAL A 631 -21.06 35.08 6.98
N ASP A 632 -22.27 35.41 7.44
CA ASP A 632 -23.03 34.55 8.37
C ASP A 632 -23.46 33.27 7.65
N HIS A 633 -22.87 32.14 8.01
CA HIS A 633 -23.08 30.83 7.38
C HIS A 633 -24.37 30.13 7.85
N LYS A 634 -25.17 30.75 8.72
CA LYS A 634 -26.49 30.30 9.22
C LYS A 634 -26.52 29.00 10.04
N ALA A 635 -25.47 28.19 10.06
CA ALA A 635 -25.28 27.22 11.13
C ALA A 635 -24.97 27.96 12.45
N VAL A 636 -25.29 27.35 13.58
CA VAL A 636 -25.15 27.93 14.92
C VAL A 636 -23.87 27.40 15.54
N TYR A 637 -22.87 28.27 15.70
CA TYR A 637 -21.49 27.93 16.05
C TYR A 637 -20.89 26.93 15.07
N GLY A 638 -20.06 27.37 14.12
CA GLY A 638 -19.40 26.48 13.16
C GLY A 638 -18.72 25.30 13.85
N HIS A 639 -18.79 24.12 13.22
CA HIS A 639 -18.17 22.88 13.71
C HIS A 639 -17.42 22.15 12.60
N THR A 640 -18.09 21.90 11.46
CA THR A 640 -17.49 21.25 10.28
C THR A 640 -17.85 21.98 9.00
N ILE A 641 -17.02 21.82 7.96
CA ILE A 641 -17.28 22.33 6.61
C ILE A 641 -17.05 21.26 5.54
N ALA A 642 -17.92 21.25 4.51
CA ALA A 642 -17.73 20.45 3.29
C ALA A 642 -17.98 21.31 2.05
N VAL A 643 -17.16 21.14 1.02
CA VAL A 643 -17.17 21.98 -0.19
C VAL A 643 -17.10 21.10 -1.44
N LEU A 644 -17.93 21.43 -2.44
CA LEU A 644 -17.90 20.85 -3.78
C LEU A 644 -18.15 21.96 -4.81
N GLY A 645 -17.09 22.49 -5.41
CA GLY A 645 -17.20 23.64 -6.31
C GLY A 645 -17.85 24.85 -5.62
N ASP A 646 -18.97 25.33 -6.16
CA ASP A 646 -19.73 26.46 -5.61
C ASP A 646 -20.62 26.08 -4.41
N TYR A 647 -20.75 24.79 -4.09
CA TYR A 647 -21.62 24.32 -3.01
C TYR A 647 -20.85 24.22 -1.69
N VAL A 648 -21.36 24.87 -0.65
CA VAL A 648 -20.74 24.89 0.68
C VAL A 648 -21.75 24.49 1.74
N LEU A 649 -21.38 23.50 2.55
CA LEU A 649 -22.12 23.08 3.74
C LEU A 649 -21.32 23.43 4.99
N VAL A 650 -22.00 23.96 6.00
CA VAL A 650 -21.44 24.17 7.33
C VAL A 650 -22.31 23.49 8.37
N GLY A 651 -21.75 22.54 9.11
CA GLY A 651 -22.37 21.94 10.28
C GLY A 651 -22.10 22.77 11.53
N GLY A 652 -23.12 22.97 12.36
CA GLY A 652 -22.98 23.72 13.62
C GLY A 652 -22.84 22.82 14.86
N SER A 653 -22.39 23.39 15.98
CA SER A 653 -22.25 22.70 17.27
C SER A 653 -23.55 22.71 18.11
N ALA A 654 -24.66 23.16 17.52
CA ALA A 654 -25.98 23.22 18.13
C ALA A 654 -27.09 22.77 17.15
N GLY A 655 -26.84 21.68 16.41
CA GLY A 655 -27.86 20.96 15.66
C GLY A 655 -28.45 21.71 14.46
N SER A 656 -27.60 22.41 13.71
CA SER A 656 -28.03 23.19 12.54
C SER A 656 -27.04 23.08 11.40
N VAL A 657 -27.54 23.26 10.17
CA VAL A 657 -26.74 23.18 8.94
C VAL A 657 -26.99 24.41 8.07
N GLY A 658 -25.90 25.05 7.68
CA GLY A 658 -25.85 26.13 6.69
C GLY A 658 -25.59 25.56 5.29
N TYR A 659 -26.22 26.15 4.28
CA TYR A 659 -26.04 25.78 2.87
C TYR A 659 -25.92 27.02 1.98
N SER A 660 -24.94 26.99 1.08
CA SER A 660 -24.72 27.95 0.02
C SER A 660 -24.55 27.22 -1.32
N ASP A 661 -25.14 27.80 -2.37
CA ASP A 661 -25.02 27.40 -3.77
C ASP A 661 -24.33 28.49 -4.64
N ASP A 662 -23.71 29.48 -3.97
CA ASP A 662 -23.09 30.66 -4.57
C ASP A 662 -21.64 30.86 -4.09
N ALA A 663 -20.93 29.75 -3.87
CA ALA A 663 -19.55 29.71 -3.39
C ALA A 663 -19.35 30.48 -2.07
N GLY A 664 -20.32 30.37 -1.16
CA GLY A 664 -20.27 31.00 0.17
C GLY A 664 -20.50 32.52 0.18
N ASP A 665 -21.00 33.11 -0.91
CA ASP A 665 -21.34 34.54 -0.94
C ASP A 665 -22.62 34.83 -0.10
N SER A 666 -23.53 33.87 -0.01
CA SER A 666 -24.69 33.91 0.89
C SER A 666 -25.12 32.51 1.36
N PHE A 667 -25.78 32.45 2.52
CA PHE A 667 -26.22 31.19 3.12
C PHE A 667 -27.70 31.18 3.48
N SER A 668 -28.29 30.00 3.35
CA SER A 668 -29.57 29.59 3.90
C SER A 668 -29.37 28.52 4.98
N ARG A 669 -30.38 28.30 5.82
CA ARG A 669 -30.36 27.19 6.79
C ARG A 669 -31.21 26.04 6.27
N LEU A 670 -30.69 24.83 6.35
CA LEU A 670 -31.45 23.60 6.11
C LEU A 670 -32.13 23.18 7.42
N GLY A 671 -33.45 23.40 7.51
CA GLY A 671 -34.24 23.12 8.70
C GLY A 671 -34.23 24.23 9.77
N ASP A 672 -34.79 23.92 10.94
CA ASP A 672 -34.90 24.83 12.07
C ASP A 672 -33.59 24.93 12.91
N LYS A 673 -33.49 25.96 13.78
CA LYS A 673 -32.24 26.35 14.51
C LYS A 673 -31.66 25.28 15.48
N ALA A 674 -32.34 24.18 15.72
CA ALA A 674 -31.89 23.12 16.63
C ALA A 674 -32.61 21.80 16.28
N GLU A 675 -32.89 21.62 14.99
CA GLU A 675 -33.65 20.45 14.52
C GLU A 675 -32.86 19.16 14.68
N LEU A 676 -31.53 19.23 14.59
CA LEU A 676 -30.59 18.13 14.81
C LEU A 676 -29.97 18.19 16.21
N GLU A 677 -30.80 18.42 17.24
CA GLU A 677 -30.44 18.60 18.65
C GLU A 677 -29.71 19.89 19.04
N SER A 678 -30.23 20.58 20.06
CA SER A 678 -29.70 21.88 20.51
C SER A 678 -28.26 21.85 21.07
N THR A 679 -27.72 20.65 21.33
CA THR A 679 -26.33 20.43 21.76
C THR A 679 -25.57 19.49 20.83
N GLY A 680 -26.16 19.14 19.68
CA GLY A 680 -25.57 18.21 18.73
C GLY A 680 -24.45 18.87 17.92
N GLN A 681 -23.27 18.27 17.91
CA GLN A 681 -22.17 18.60 17.00
C GLN A 681 -22.43 17.95 15.64
N VAL A 682 -22.60 18.77 14.61
CA VAL A 682 -23.01 18.30 13.28
C VAL A 682 -21.82 18.19 12.33
N HIS A 683 -21.59 16.98 11.82
CA HIS A 683 -20.64 16.67 10.75
C HIS A 683 -21.39 16.55 9.42
N VAL A 684 -20.97 17.27 8.38
CA VAL A 684 -21.70 17.35 7.11
C VAL A 684 -20.94 16.71 5.95
N ALA A 685 -21.68 16.14 4.99
CA ALA A 685 -21.14 15.69 3.71
C ALA A 685 -22.15 15.92 2.58
N LEU A 686 -21.63 16.19 1.38
CA LEU A 686 -22.42 16.15 0.14
C LEU A 686 -22.45 14.69 -0.38
N ASP A 687 -23.57 14.27 -0.97
CA ASP A 687 -23.60 13.00 -1.70
C ASP A 687 -22.61 13.03 -2.89
N THR A 688 -22.01 11.89 -3.21
CA THR A 688 -21.12 11.77 -4.39
C THR A 688 -21.81 12.23 -5.68
N TYR A 689 -23.12 12.03 -5.78
CA TYR A 689 -23.98 12.45 -6.89
C TYR A 689 -24.76 13.73 -6.58
N PHE A 690 -24.26 14.58 -5.67
CA PHE A 690 -24.97 15.80 -5.24
C PHE A 690 -25.45 16.67 -6.40
N THR A 691 -24.63 16.85 -7.45
CA THR A 691 -25.01 17.65 -8.63
C THR A 691 -26.21 17.10 -9.41
N ASP A 692 -26.57 15.83 -9.18
CA ASP A 692 -27.68 15.14 -9.84
C ASP A 692 -28.87 14.88 -8.90
N ASN A 693 -28.66 14.75 -7.59
CA ASN A 693 -29.67 14.37 -6.62
C ASN A 693 -29.91 15.36 -5.47
N ASP A 694 -29.14 16.45 -5.40
CA ASP A 694 -29.27 17.52 -4.42
C ASP A 694 -29.27 17.03 -2.95
N THR A 695 -28.68 15.86 -2.69
CA THR A 695 -28.76 15.18 -1.39
C THR A 695 -27.54 15.46 -0.53
N VAL A 696 -27.79 15.85 0.71
CA VAL A 696 -26.76 16.10 1.73
C VAL A 696 -27.02 15.28 2.99
N TYR A 697 -25.95 15.01 3.73
CA TYR A 697 -25.98 14.20 4.94
C TYR A 697 -25.43 14.95 6.13
N ALA A 698 -25.98 14.63 7.31
CA ALA A 698 -25.51 15.13 8.59
C ALA A 698 -25.38 13.96 9.59
N ALA A 699 -24.18 13.79 10.15
CA ALA A 699 -23.94 12.93 11.30
C ALA A 699 -23.89 13.78 12.56
N VAL A 700 -24.52 13.33 13.65
CA VAL A 700 -24.66 14.11 14.89
C VAL A 700 -24.06 13.36 16.06
N SER A 701 -23.20 14.04 16.83
CA SER A 701 -22.72 13.58 18.14
C SER A 701 -23.23 14.49 19.26
N GLY A 702 -23.51 13.91 20.43
CA GLY A 702 -24.06 14.59 21.60
C GLY A 702 -25.57 14.92 21.49
N GLY A 703 -26.25 14.97 22.64
CA GLY A 703 -27.70 15.23 22.71
C GLY A 703 -28.56 13.97 22.88
N ASP A 704 -29.89 14.14 22.82
CA ASP A 704 -30.87 13.05 23.01
C ASP A 704 -31.33 12.42 21.68
N ASP A 705 -31.25 13.13 20.54
CA ASP A 705 -31.61 12.64 19.19
C ASP A 705 -30.36 12.59 18.26
N LYS A 706 -29.41 11.70 18.58
CA LYS A 706 -28.18 11.51 17.79
C LYS A 706 -28.37 10.46 16.69
N GLY A 707 -27.71 10.66 15.54
CA GLY A 707 -27.93 9.80 14.39
C GLY A 707 -27.32 10.31 13.08
N ILE A 708 -27.76 9.72 11.97
CA ILE A 708 -27.37 10.11 10.62
C ILE A 708 -28.63 10.52 9.87
N TRP A 709 -28.59 11.71 9.31
CA TRP A 709 -29.75 12.41 8.76
C TRP A 709 -29.51 12.76 7.30
N ARG A 710 -30.61 12.86 6.55
CA ARG A 710 -30.62 13.25 5.13
C ARG A 710 -31.49 14.46 4.89
N TRP A 711 -31.03 15.32 4.01
CA TRP A 711 -31.79 16.42 3.44
C TRP A 711 -31.61 16.44 1.92
N VAL A 712 -32.71 16.67 1.19
CA VAL A 712 -32.70 16.94 -0.25
C VAL A 712 -33.00 18.41 -0.46
N VAL A 713 -32.06 19.15 -1.03
CA VAL A 713 -32.19 20.61 -1.23
C VAL A 713 -33.44 20.89 -2.07
N ASP A 714 -34.14 21.97 -1.73
CA ASP A 714 -35.43 22.41 -2.29
C ASP A 714 -36.65 21.47 -2.11
N ASP A 715 -36.46 20.18 -1.87
CA ASP A 715 -37.55 19.20 -1.69
C ASP A 715 -37.90 18.95 -0.22
N SER A 716 -36.90 18.93 0.66
CA SER A 716 -37.09 18.62 2.09
C SER A 716 -37.63 19.81 2.88
N THR A 717 -38.49 19.53 3.86
CA THR A 717 -38.98 20.53 4.84
C THR A 717 -38.52 20.25 6.27
N SER A 718 -37.92 19.08 6.49
CA SER A 718 -37.36 18.62 7.76
C SER A 718 -36.30 17.56 7.47
N TRP A 719 -35.33 17.42 8.37
CA TRP A 719 -34.32 16.37 8.30
C TRP A 719 -34.97 15.00 8.48
N SER A 720 -34.56 14.05 7.64
CA SER A 720 -35.04 12.67 7.69
C SER A 720 -33.98 11.78 8.34
N ASP A 721 -34.30 11.18 9.48
CA ASP A 721 -33.45 10.18 10.13
C ASP A 721 -33.30 8.96 9.21
N LEU A 722 -32.06 8.53 8.99
CA LEU A 722 -31.73 7.33 8.22
C LEU A 722 -31.71 6.06 9.10
N TYR A 723 -32.03 6.19 10.38
CA TYR A 723 -32.14 5.11 11.37
C TYR A 723 -30.87 4.27 11.46
N ALA A 724 -29.72 4.95 11.57
CA ALA A 724 -28.41 4.34 11.75
C ALA A 724 -28.24 3.78 13.19
N THR A 725 -29.21 3.03 13.70
CA THR A 725 -29.16 2.41 15.03
C THR A 725 -28.79 0.94 14.89
N PRO A 726 -27.66 0.48 15.45
CA PRO A 726 -27.27 -0.91 15.37
C PRO A 726 -28.18 -1.77 16.25
N SER A 727 -28.52 -2.97 15.77
CA SER A 727 -28.97 -4.03 16.68
C SER A 727 -27.79 -4.55 17.50
N THR A 728 -28.05 -5.10 18.70
CA THR A 728 -27.02 -5.79 19.50
C THR A 728 -26.29 -6.84 18.66
N PHE A 729 -27.02 -7.60 17.83
CA PHE A 729 -26.48 -8.62 16.94
C PHE A 729 -25.39 -8.08 16.00
N GLN A 730 -25.61 -6.89 15.43
CA GLN A 730 -24.64 -6.26 14.53
C GLN A 730 -23.36 -5.82 15.23
N LEU A 731 -23.36 -5.57 16.55
CA LEU A 731 -22.17 -5.10 17.29
C LEU A 731 -21.37 -6.21 18.00
N ILE A 732 -21.96 -7.37 18.29
CA ILE A 732 -21.29 -8.47 19.04
C ILE A 732 -21.25 -9.83 18.34
N GLY A 733 -21.92 -9.98 17.18
CA GLY A 733 -21.88 -11.21 16.38
C GLY A 733 -22.47 -12.46 17.05
N GLY A 734 -23.65 -12.39 17.71
CA GLY A 734 -24.24 -13.54 18.42
C GLY A 734 -25.70 -13.43 18.90
N THR A 735 -26.30 -14.56 19.29
CA THR A 735 -27.75 -14.87 19.38
C THR A 735 -28.55 -14.39 20.61
N GLU A 736 -28.14 -13.32 21.31
CA GLU A 736 -28.98 -12.75 22.39
C GLU A 736 -29.32 -11.27 22.14
N LEU A 737 -30.63 -10.99 21.96
CA LEU A 737 -31.22 -9.67 22.21
C LEU A 737 -31.20 -9.41 23.71
N LYS A 738 -30.14 -8.76 24.20
CA LYS A 738 -30.12 -8.13 25.53
C LYS A 738 -29.93 -6.62 25.36
N THR A 739 -31.03 -5.92 25.65
CA THR A 739 -31.21 -4.46 25.74
C THR A 739 -31.01 -3.66 24.45
N ASP A 740 -31.81 -2.60 24.30
CA ASP A 740 -31.68 -1.61 23.25
C ASP A 740 -30.22 -1.11 23.24
N ALA A 741 -29.54 -1.22 22.11
CA ALA A 741 -28.26 -0.54 21.95
C ALA A 741 -28.54 0.95 22.13
N ASN A 742 -27.91 1.60 23.11
CA ASN A 742 -27.99 3.05 23.24
C ASN A 742 -27.48 3.68 21.93
N GLU A 743 -28.06 4.81 21.55
CA GLU A 743 -27.74 5.51 20.31
C GLU A 743 -26.24 5.84 20.23
N LEU A 744 -25.66 5.74 19.03
CA LEU A 744 -24.23 5.98 18.78
C LEU A 744 -23.95 7.46 18.58
N ASP A 745 -22.82 7.96 19.11
CA ASP A 745 -22.33 9.30 18.79
C ASP A 745 -21.47 9.24 17.53
N TYR A 746 -21.78 10.08 16.54
CA TYR A 746 -21.09 10.07 15.25
C TYR A 746 -20.16 11.28 15.08
N TYR A 747 -18.85 11.03 14.98
CA TYR A 747 -17.77 12.03 15.01
C TYR A 747 -17.15 12.34 13.64
N GLY A 748 -17.88 12.05 12.56
CA GLY A 748 -17.41 12.29 11.20
C GLY A 748 -18.21 11.51 10.16
N ILE A 749 -18.32 12.06 8.97
CA ILE A 749 -19.08 11.49 7.86
C ILE A 749 -18.37 11.77 6.53
N VAL A 750 -18.29 10.75 5.68
CA VAL A 750 -17.70 10.86 4.34
C VAL A 750 -18.51 10.01 3.34
N THR A 751 -18.50 10.43 2.09
CA THR A 751 -19.03 9.67 0.95
C THR A 751 -17.88 9.18 0.08
N GLU A 752 -18.16 8.23 -0.81
CA GLU A 752 -17.18 7.83 -1.82
C GLU A 752 -16.75 9.04 -2.67
N LEU A 753 -15.46 9.08 -3.05
CA LEU A 753 -14.83 10.30 -3.61
C LEU A 753 -15.27 10.63 -5.05
N SER A 754 -15.70 9.64 -5.84
CA SER A 754 -15.95 9.83 -7.28
C SER A 754 -17.16 9.04 -7.77
N GLN A 755 -17.96 9.70 -8.61
CA GLN A 755 -19.10 9.11 -9.33
C GLN A 755 -18.68 8.02 -10.33
N ASP A 756 -17.44 8.10 -10.83
CA ASP A 756 -16.86 7.12 -11.76
C ASP A 756 -16.18 5.96 -11.01
N GLY A 757 -16.04 6.10 -9.69
CA GLY A 757 -15.39 5.15 -8.81
C GLY A 757 -16.14 3.85 -8.69
N ASN A 758 -17.45 3.90 -8.48
CA ASN A 758 -18.23 2.75 -8.07
C ASN A 758 -19.30 2.39 -9.11
N PRO A 759 -19.17 1.26 -9.82
CA PRO A 759 -20.13 0.89 -10.89
C PRO A 759 -21.51 0.47 -10.35
N LYS A 760 -21.70 0.39 -9.03
CA LYS A 760 -22.96 -0.02 -8.39
C LYS A 760 -23.77 1.15 -7.82
N THR A 761 -23.20 2.35 -7.76
CA THR A 761 -23.88 3.57 -7.30
C THR A 761 -24.34 4.43 -8.47
N LYS A 762 -25.27 5.34 -8.20
CA LYS A 762 -25.90 6.30 -9.13
C LYS A 762 -26.67 7.35 -8.33
N ALA A 763 -27.05 8.46 -8.97
CA ALA A 763 -27.83 9.53 -8.33
C ALA A 763 -29.07 9.05 -7.53
N ALA A 764 -29.80 8.04 -8.03
CA ALA A 764 -31.02 7.54 -7.40
C ALA A 764 -30.81 6.71 -6.12
N ASN A 765 -29.61 6.19 -5.87
CA ASN A 765 -29.27 5.49 -4.62
C ASN A 765 -28.17 6.18 -3.82
N GLY A 766 -27.48 7.18 -4.40
CA GLY A 766 -26.39 7.92 -3.77
C GLY A 766 -25.08 7.14 -3.82
N GLY A 767 -24.01 7.82 -3.43
CA GLY A 767 -22.72 7.17 -3.19
C GLY A 767 -22.73 6.37 -1.90
N VAL A 768 -21.76 5.46 -1.68
CA VAL A 768 -21.66 4.76 -0.39
C VAL A 768 -21.33 5.77 0.72
N LEU A 769 -22.10 5.74 1.80
CA LEU A 769 -21.97 6.64 2.95
C LEU A 769 -21.33 5.93 4.13
N TYR A 770 -20.36 6.60 4.74
CA TYR A 770 -19.64 6.12 5.92
C TYR A 770 -19.71 7.17 7.03
N ALA A 771 -19.97 6.74 8.25
CA ALA A 771 -19.94 7.61 9.43
C ALA A 771 -19.23 6.90 10.59
N VAL A 772 -18.22 7.56 11.16
CA VAL A 772 -17.47 7.00 12.28
C VAL A 772 -18.24 7.23 13.57
N TYR A 773 -18.26 6.22 14.44
CA TYR A 773 -18.93 6.30 15.73
C TYR A 773 -17.99 5.98 16.88
N SER A 774 -18.30 6.55 18.04
CA SER A 774 -17.71 6.20 19.34
C SER A 774 -18.80 6.19 20.43
N GLY A 775 -18.52 5.58 21.59
CA GLY A 775 -19.43 5.64 22.74
C GLY A 775 -20.38 4.45 22.92
N VAL A 776 -20.01 3.24 22.50
CA VAL A 776 -20.84 2.03 22.72
C VAL A 776 -20.82 1.60 24.20
N THR A 777 -21.99 1.37 24.79
CA THR A 777 -22.14 0.89 26.19
C THR A 777 -22.53 -0.59 26.30
N VAL A 778 -22.53 -1.32 25.17
CA VAL A 778 -22.84 -2.75 25.11
C VAL A 778 -21.60 -3.55 25.51
N SER A 779 -21.69 -4.36 26.56
CA SER A 779 -20.58 -5.21 26.99
C SER A 779 -20.22 -6.24 25.91
N GLY A 780 -18.92 -6.34 25.60
CA GLY A 780 -18.39 -7.18 24.54
C GLY A 780 -18.46 -6.58 23.13
N ALA A 781 -19.00 -5.38 22.96
CA ALA A 781 -18.92 -4.63 21.71
C ALA A 781 -17.68 -3.71 21.71
N PRO A 782 -17.07 -3.45 20.54
CA PRO A 782 -16.03 -2.45 20.43
C PRO A 782 -16.61 -1.05 20.68
N TYR A 783 -15.79 -0.19 21.30
CA TYR A 783 -16.22 1.15 21.71
C TYR A 783 -16.41 2.11 20.51
N SER A 784 -15.71 1.84 19.41
CA SER A 784 -15.74 2.63 18.18
C SER A 784 -15.83 1.75 16.92
N GLY A 785 -16.13 2.36 15.77
CA GLY A 785 -16.17 1.71 14.46
C GLY A 785 -16.73 2.65 13.39
N VAL A 786 -17.10 2.12 12.23
CA VAL A 786 -17.74 2.91 11.15
C VAL A 786 -19.06 2.28 10.74
N ALA A 787 -20.13 3.07 10.75
CA ALA A 787 -21.42 2.70 10.15
C ALA A 787 -21.37 2.96 8.64
N ARG A 788 -21.88 2.03 7.85
CA ARG A 788 -21.87 2.08 6.38
C ARG A 788 -23.27 1.86 5.81
N CYS A 789 -23.67 2.69 4.85
CA CYS A 789 -24.87 2.52 4.03
C CYS A 789 -24.53 2.52 2.54
N LEU A 790 -24.90 1.45 1.83
CA LEU A 790 -24.62 1.31 0.39
C LEU A 790 -25.54 2.16 -0.52
N THR A 791 -26.70 2.57 -0.02
CA THR A 791 -27.74 3.25 -0.81
C THR A 791 -28.44 4.36 -0.02
N PRO A 792 -27.69 5.37 0.47
CA PRO A 792 -28.20 6.37 1.40
C PRO A 792 -29.24 7.34 0.79
N ALA A 793 -29.22 7.57 -0.53
CA ALA A 793 -30.22 8.42 -1.21
C ALA A 793 -31.49 7.66 -1.63
N GLN A 794 -31.53 6.33 -1.45
CA GLN A 794 -32.68 5.55 -1.88
C GLN A 794 -33.95 5.89 -1.08
N GLU A 795 -35.04 6.20 -1.79
CA GLU A 795 -36.37 6.36 -1.20
C GLU A 795 -36.97 5.01 -0.78
N THR A 796 -37.49 4.95 0.45
CA THR A 796 -38.09 3.74 1.01
C THR A 796 -39.57 3.99 1.33
N CYS A 797 -40.46 3.18 0.74
CA CYS A 797 -41.91 3.40 0.90
C CYS A 797 -42.42 3.02 2.30
N CYS A 798 -41.85 1.98 2.93
CA CYS A 798 -42.23 1.45 4.24
C CYS A 798 -41.07 0.73 4.99
N GLY A 799 -39.81 0.89 4.57
CA GLY A 799 -38.65 0.14 5.09
C GLY A 799 -37.55 1.06 5.59
N GLN A 800 -36.66 0.55 6.44
CA GLN A 800 -35.44 1.25 6.84
C GLN A 800 -34.29 0.90 5.87
N LEU A 801 -33.33 1.81 5.74
CA LEU A 801 -32.09 1.52 5.02
C LEU A 801 -31.30 0.42 5.75
N SER A 802 -30.50 -0.32 4.99
CA SER A 802 -29.61 -1.32 5.56
C SER A 802 -28.29 -0.67 5.97
N TRP A 803 -27.98 -0.77 7.26
CA TRP A 803 -26.70 -0.35 7.84
C TRP A 803 -25.83 -1.55 8.19
N ASP A 804 -24.54 -1.44 7.90
CA ASP A 804 -23.48 -2.36 8.31
C ASP A 804 -22.52 -1.63 9.24
N TYR A 805 -21.88 -2.34 10.17
CA TYR A 805 -21.00 -1.74 11.18
C TYR A 805 -19.62 -2.41 11.10
N LEU A 806 -18.61 -1.60 10.78
CA LEU A 806 -17.24 -2.01 10.50
C LEU A 806 -16.37 -1.78 11.75
N PHE A 807 -16.02 -2.83 12.46
CA PHE A 807 -15.32 -2.80 13.75
C PHE A 807 -14.36 -3.97 14.01
N CYS A 808 -14.22 -4.90 13.07
CA CYS A 808 -13.39 -6.09 13.26
C CYS A 808 -11.96 -5.68 13.61
N LYS A 809 -11.40 -6.33 14.63
CA LYS A 809 -10.09 -6.07 15.25
C LYS A 809 -9.99 -4.85 16.15
N LEU A 810 -11.07 -4.08 16.31
CA LEU A 810 -11.19 -3.15 17.42
C LEU A 810 -11.58 -3.90 18.69
N SER A 811 -11.19 -3.35 19.83
CA SER A 811 -11.37 -3.92 21.14
C SER A 811 -12.45 -3.18 21.94
N GLU A 812 -12.96 -3.83 22.97
CA GLU A 812 -13.87 -3.20 23.93
C GLU A 812 -13.10 -2.15 24.77
N ASN A 813 -13.46 -0.88 24.63
CA ASN A 813 -12.90 0.27 25.38
C ASN A 813 -11.39 0.57 25.16
N GLU A 814 -10.77 0.14 24.06
CA GLU A 814 -9.34 0.42 23.78
C GLU A 814 -9.10 1.46 22.68
N GLU A 815 -10.02 1.62 21.72
CA GLU A 815 -9.96 2.63 20.65
C GLU A 815 -11.10 3.64 20.79
N ASP A 816 -10.82 4.93 20.52
CA ASP A 816 -11.78 6.03 20.65
C ASP A 816 -11.73 6.92 19.40
N PHE A 817 -12.60 6.65 18.43
CA PHE A 817 -12.69 7.42 17.19
C PHE A 817 -13.59 8.65 17.37
N SER A 818 -13.16 9.58 18.23
CA SER A 818 -13.91 10.79 18.64
C SER A 818 -13.21 12.11 18.31
N LEU A 819 -12.18 12.08 17.47
CA LEU A 819 -11.35 13.26 17.18
C LEU A 819 -12.10 14.32 16.35
N ASP A 820 -12.41 15.45 16.97
CA ASP A 820 -13.00 16.62 16.30
C ASP A 820 -11.97 17.46 15.52
N PRO A 821 -12.37 18.14 14.42
CA PRO A 821 -13.74 18.28 13.91
C PRO A 821 -14.22 17.12 13.02
N SER A 822 -13.35 16.20 12.59
CA SER A 822 -13.78 14.99 11.88
C SER A 822 -12.78 13.85 12.05
N ALA A 823 -13.25 12.76 12.65
CA ALA A 823 -12.45 11.58 12.96
C ALA A 823 -12.33 10.59 11.80
N LEU A 824 -13.05 10.82 10.68
CA LEU A 824 -13.10 9.91 9.54
C LEU A 824 -12.53 10.57 8.28
N LYS A 825 -11.61 9.87 7.62
CA LYS A 825 -11.07 10.25 6.31
C LYS A 825 -11.16 9.05 5.35
N ILE A 826 -11.16 9.33 4.05
CA ILE A 826 -11.27 8.31 3.00
C ILE A 826 -10.29 8.60 1.87
N CYS A 827 -9.75 7.54 1.27
CA CYS A 827 -9.12 7.60 -0.04
C CYS A 827 -9.55 6.41 -0.90
N GLY A 828 -9.11 6.42 -2.15
CA GLY A 828 -9.39 5.38 -3.12
C GLY A 828 -10.76 5.58 -3.72
N CYS A 829 -11.30 4.52 -4.27
CA CYS A 829 -12.56 4.57 -5.01
C CYS A 829 -12.58 5.62 -6.15
N LEU A 830 -11.45 5.91 -6.80
CA LEU A 830 -11.42 6.78 -7.97
C LEU A 830 -11.78 6.06 -9.27
N THR A 831 -11.57 4.75 -9.28
CA THR A 831 -11.90 3.86 -10.42
C THR A 831 -12.60 2.60 -9.93
N ALA A 832 -13.23 1.87 -10.85
CA ALA A 832 -13.88 0.59 -10.57
C ALA A 832 -12.94 -0.48 -9.99
N ASP A 833 -11.62 -0.33 -10.18
CA ASP A 833 -10.62 -1.31 -9.76
C ASP A 833 -10.01 -1.04 -8.37
N SER A 834 -10.25 0.15 -7.80
CA SER A 834 -9.72 0.55 -6.48
C SER A 834 -10.82 0.55 -5.41
N ASN A 835 -10.61 -0.10 -4.27
CA ASN A 835 -11.54 -0.10 -3.13
C ASN A 835 -11.50 1.23 -2.36
N SER A 836 -12.48 1.42 -1.47
CA SER A 836 -12.47 2.53 -0.50
C SER A 836 -11.60 2.17 0.69
N ASN A 837 -10.67 3.05 1.06
CA ASN A 837 -9.86 2.91 2.27
C ASN A 837 -10.25 3.98 3.27
N LEU A 838 -10.70 3.55 4.44
CA LEU A 838 -11.12 4.41 5.54
C LEU A 838 -9.96 4.59 6.51
N PHE A 839 -9.88 5.78 7.11
CA PHE A 839 -8.91 6.10 8.16
C PHE A 839 -9.61 6.72 9.35
N ALA A 840 -9.23 6.28 10.55
CA ALA A 840 -9.69 6.84 11.80
C ALA A 840 -8.53 6.95 12.79
N ILE A 841 -8.56 8.00 13.62
CA ILE A 841 -7.55 8.25 14.65
C ILE A 841 -8.15 7.88 16.01
N ASP A 842 -7.41 7.10 16.79
CA ASP A 842 -7.72 6.83 18.19
C ASP A 842 -7.28 8.03 19.05
N ASN A 843 -8.27 8.75 19.58
CA ASN A 843 -8.16 9.99 20.37
C ASN A 843 -7.69 9.73 21.81
N ARG A 844 -6.62 8.94 21.95
CA ARG A 844 -5.87 8.70 23.18
C ARG A 844 -4.47 9.28 23.04
N ALA A 845 -3.79 9.49 24.17
CA ALA A 845 -2.39 9.91 24.18
C ALA A 845 -1.52 8.93 23.37
N TYR A 846 -0.65 9.47 22.52
CA TYR A 846 0.23 8.73 21.61
C TYR A 846 1.46 8.13 22.32
N TYR A 847 1.88 8.71 23.44
CA TYR A 847 2.78 8.10 24.40
C TYR A 847 2.32 8.42 25.83
N THR A 848 2.34 7.43 26.72
CA THR A 848 2.09 7.67 28.14
C THR A 848 3.40 7.53 28.90
N GLU A 849 3.93 8.66 29.36
CA GLU A 849 4.93 8.89 30.41
C GLU A 849 5.60 7.62 30.98
N TYR A 850 6.90 7.38 30.66
CA TYR A 850 7.95 6.84 31.55
C TYR A 850 9.26 6.55 30.76
N LEU A 851 9.90 7.58 30.20
CA LEU A 851 11.19 7.41 29.49
C LEU A 851 12.40 7.21 30.43
N PHE A 852 12.28 7.46 31.74
CA PHE A 852 13.47 7.62 32.61
C PHE A 852 13.58 6.71 33.84
N GLY A 853 12.70 5.69 33.99
CA GLY A 853 12.66 4.88 35.24
C GLY A 853 12.82 3.38 35.09
N ASP A 854 12.47 2.82 33.94
CA ASP A 854 12.52 1.38 33.72
C ASP A 854 12.64 1.11 32.21
N ALA A 855 13.85 0.85 31.73
CA ALA A 855 14.11 0.41 30.36
C ALA A 855 13.37 -0.91 30.01
N ASN A 856 12.66 -1.54 30.98
CA ASN A 856 11.78 -2.69 30.81
C ASN A 856 10.30 -2.42 31.13
N ALA A 857 9.88 -1.17 31.41
CA ALA A 857 8.46 -0.83 31.45
C ALA A 857 7.93 -0.83 30.01
N LYS A 858 7.58 -2.03 29.55
CA LYS A 858 6.86 -2.23 28.30
C LYS A 858 5.67 -1.28 28.28
N PHE A 859 5.72 -0.31 27.35
CA PHE A 859 4.58 0.42 26.82
C PHE A 859 3.40 -0.55 26.76
N LYS A 860 2.38 -0.36 27.59
CA LYS A 860 1.18 -1.20 27.53
C LYS A 860 0.46 -0.82 26.24
N GLU A 861 0.67 -1.63 25.19
CA GLU A 861 0.26 -1.41 23.80
C GLU A 861 -1.24 -1.13 23.54
N SER A 862 -2.10 -1.21 24.56
CA SER A 862 -3.56 -1.13 24.42
C SER A 862 -4.19 0.21 24.85
N ALA A 863 -3.39 1.18 25.34
CA ALA A 863 -3.90 2.48 25.79
C ALA A 863 -3.24 3.67 25.05
N ILE A 864 -2.79 3.42 23.82
CA ILE A 864 -1.98 4.38 23.07
C ILE A 864 -2.72 4.76 21.78
N GLY A 865 -2.89 6.06 21.54
CA GLY A 865 -3.49 6.61 20.32
C GLY A 865 -2.72 6.19 19.07
N ARG A 866 -3.44 5.84 18.02
CA ARG A 866 -2.89 5.32 16.75
C ARG A 866 -3.77 5.76 15.58
N LEU A 867 -3.15 5.80 14.40
CA LEU A 867 -3.88 5.84 13.14
C LEU A 867 -4.29 4.42 12.75
N TRP A 868 -5.55 4.26 12.34
CA TRP A 868 -6.14 3.00 11.92
C TRP A 868 -6.66 3.09 10.49
N THR A 869 -6.62 1.98 9.76
CA THR A 869 -7.17 1.88 8.40
C THR A 869 -8.01 0.63 8.19
N TYR A 870 -9.01 0.72 7.32
CA TYR A 870 -9.91 -0.36 6.91
C TYR A 870 -10.17 -0.30 5.39
N GLU A 871 -9.96 -1.40 4.68
CA GLU A 871 -10.30 -1.50 3.25
C GLU A 871 -11.68 -2.12 3.08
N ASP A 872 -12.60 -1.40 2.42
CA ASP A 872 -13.93 -1.89 2.10
C ASP A 872 -14.04 -2.34 0.64
N CYS A 873 -13.87 -3.64 0.42
CA CYS A 873 -14.01 -4.26 -0.89
C CYS A 873 -15.46 -4.72 -1.20
N PHE A 874 -16.37 -4.73 -0.23
CA PHE A 874 -17.76 -5.16 -0.42
C PHE A 874 -18.65 -4.05 -0.99
N ALA A 875 -18.25 -2.79 -0.78
CA ALA A 875 -18.96 -1.61 -1.26
C ALA A 875 -18.90 -1.40 -2.78
N LYS A 876 -18.10 -2.16 -3.52
CA LYS A 876 -17.81 -1.89 -4.95
C LYS A 876 -18.35 -2.89 -5.95
N ALA A 877 -18.82 -4.03 -5.46
CA ALA A 877 -19.22 -5.12 -6.32
C ALA A 877 -20.48 -5.81 -5.80
N GLY A 878 -21.22 -6.37 -6.75
CA GLY A 878 -22.15 -7.45 -6.46
C GLY A 878 -21.45 -8.78 -6.67
N ILE A 879 -22.06 -9.86 -6.19
CA ILE A 879 -21.54 -11.21 -6.45
C ILE A 879 -21.65 -11.56 -7.93
N THR A 880 -20.62 -12.19 -8.49
CA THR A 880 -20.64 -12.78 -9.83
C THR A 880 -21.35 -14.13 -9.80
N LEU A 881 -22.39 -14.31 -10.61
CA LEU A 881 -23.11 -15.58 -10.72
C LEU A 881 -22.40 -16.53 -11.71
N GLU A 882 -22.43 -17.84 -11.44
CA GLU A 882 -21.82 -18.87 -12.29
C GLU A 882 -22.85 -19.82 -12.91
N SER A 883 -23.77 -20.35 -12.12
CA SER A 883 -24.82 -21.28 -12.53
C SER A 883 -26.04 -21.08 -11.62
N VAL A 884 -27.28 -21.35 -12.00
CA VAL A 884 -27.81 -21.69 -13.31
C VAL A 884 -27.75 -20.44 -14.21
N ALA A 885 -27.11 -20.57 -15.38
CA ALA A 885 -26.87 -19.45 -16.31
C ALA A 885 -28.16 -18.71 -16.71
N ASP A 886 -28.05 -17.41 -16.99
CA ASP A 886 -29.21 -16.59 -17.32
C ASP A 886 -30.00 -17.10 -18.56
N GLY A 887 -31.32 -17.15 -18.42
CA GLY A 887 -32.28 -17.51 -19.45
C GLY A 887 -32.37 -19.00 -19.78
N VAL A 888 -31.68 -19.86 -19.03
CA VAL A 888 -31.71 -21.31 -19.31
C VAL A 888 -32.94 -22.00 -18.77
N THR A 889 -33.25 -23.16 -19.34
CA THR A 889 -34.36 -24.01 -18.92
C THR A 889 -33.84 -25.15 -18.04
N VAL A 890 -34.43 -25.32 -16.85
CA VAL A 890 -34.12 -26.41 -15.92
C VAL A 890 -35.18 -27.51 -16.02
N ALA A 891 -34.77 -28.76 -15.92
CA ALA A 891 -35.67 -29.91 -16.09
C ALA A 891 -36.83 -29.90 -15.08
N SER A 892 -38.01 -30.33 -15.54
CA SER A 892 -39.16 -30.63 -14.70
C SER A 892 -39.26 -32.13 -14.43
N ASP A 893 -39.82 -32.52 -13.30
CA ASP A 893 -40.04 -33.92 -12.98
C ASP A 893 -40.92 -34.62 -14.04
N PRO A 894 -40.57 -35.86 -14.44
CA PRO A 894 -41.29 -36.57 -15.51
C PRO A 894 -42.72 -36.99 -15.13
N CYS A 895 -43.09 -36.94 -13.85
CA CYS A 895 -44.38 -37.42 -13.32
C CYS A 895 -45.25 -36.29 -12.73
N TYR A 896 -44.63 -35.20 -12.27
CA TYR A 896 -45.30 -34.11 -11.57
C TYR A 896 -44.86 -32.74 -12.11
N CYS A 897 -45.72 -31.73 -11.98
CA CYS A 897 -45.43 -30.37 -12.46
C CYS A 897 -44.62 -29.59 -11.42
N TYR A 898 -43.35 -29.97 -11.26
CA TYR A 898 -42.38 -29.22 -10.46
C TYR A 898 -40.96 -29.41 -11.02
N ASN A 899 -39.97 -28.66 -10.54
CA ASN A 899 -38.57 -28.78 -10.97
C ASN A 899 -37.90 -30.09 -10.51
N GLU A 900 -36.96 -30.61 -11.30
CA GLU A 900 -35.94 -31.54 -10.79
C GLU A 900 -34.92 -30.80 -9.91
N LYS A 901 -34.12 -31.54 -9.14
CA LYS A 901 -33.03 -30.99 -8.33
C LYS A 901 -31.96 -30.32 -9.22
N PHE A 902 -31.57 -29.09 -8.90
CA PHE A 902 -30.44 -28.39 -9.52
C PHE A 902 -29.66 -27.55 -8.51
N VAL A 903 -28.57 -26.91 -8.95
CA VAL A 903 -27.65 -26.14 -8.08
C VAL A 903 -27.46 -24.74 -8.64
N LEU A 904 -27.62 -23.74 -7.79
CA LEU A 904 -27.17 -22.37 -8.04
C LEU A 904 -25.75 -22.21 -7.47
N GLU A 905 -24.85 -21.60 -8.21
CA GLU A 905 -23.42 -21.43 -7.93
C GLU A 905 -23.01 -19.99 -8.26
N TRP A 906 -22.10 -19.43 -7.46
CA TRP A 906 -21.58 -18.07 -7.64
C TRP A 906 -20.11 -17.98 -7.19
N GLU A 907 -19.42 -16.92 -7.60
CA GLU A 907 -18.06 -16.65 -7.14
C GLU A 907 -18.08 -16.04 -5.73
N ARG A 908 -17.09 -16.40 -4.92
CA ARG A 908 -16.86 -15.76 -3.62
C ARG A 908 -16.37 -14.33 -3.82
N LEU A 909 -17.10 -13.34 -3.28
CA LEU A 909 -16.65 -11.95 -3.22
C LEU A 909 -15.82 -11.71 -1.95
N CYS A 910 -14.63 -11.12 -2.09
CA CYS A 910 -13.72 -10.87 -0.98
C CYS A 910 -13.54 -12.11 -0.07
N ASN A 911 -13.78 -11.94 1.22
CA ASN A 911 -13.79 -12.99 2.24
C ASN A 911 -15.23 -13.34 2.71
N ALA A 912 -16.24 -13.20 1.84
CA ALA A 912 -17.64 -13.55 2.16
C ALA A 912 -17.78 -14.98 2.69
N CYS A 913 -18.56 -15.17 3.75
CA CYS A 913 -18.87 -16.48 4.34
C CYS A 913 -20.36 -16.80 4.25
N GLU A 914 -21.23 -15.83 4.55
CA GLU A 914 -22.67 -16.06 4.52
C GLU A 914 -23.37 -15.11 3.55
N TYR A 915 -24.50 -15.58 3.01
CA TYR A 915 -25.16 -14.96 1.87
C TYR A 915 -26.65 -14.74 2.12
N ASP A 916 -27.17 -13.65 1.56
CA ASP A 916 -28.60 -13.49 1.31
C ASP A 916 -28.91 -13.97 -0.12
N LEU A 917 -29.96 -14.79 -0.27
CA LEU A 917 -30.45 -15.28 -1.56
C LEU A 917 -31.93 -14.94 -1.71
N GLN A 918 -32.35 -14.57 -2.92
CA GLN A 918 -33.76 -14.42 -3.26
C GLN A 918 -34.08 -15.11 -4.59
N ILE A 919 -35.27 -15.75 -4.65
CA ILE A 919 -35.92 -16.25 -5.86
C ILE A 919 -37.31 -15.61 -5.94
N SER A 920 -37.63 -15.00 -7.08
CA SER A 920 -38.85 -14.22 -7.30
C SER A 920 -39.58 -14.64 -8.59
N LEU A 921 -40.86 -14.29 -8.68
CA LEU A 921 -41.66 -14.45 -9.92
C LEU A 921 -41.48 -13.30 -10.91
N ASP A 922 -40.80 -12.23 -10.50
CA ASP A 922 -40.54 -11.01 -11.25
C ASP A 922 -39.10 -10.52 -11.08
N ASP A 923 -38.61 -9.79 -12.07
CA ASP A 923 -37.23 -9.30 -12.16
C ASP A 923 -36.94 -8.10 -11.24
N ASP A 924 -37.98 -7.43 -10.75
CA ASP A 924 -37.89 -6.33 -9.78
C ASP A 924 -37.96 -6.81 -8.31
N PHE A 925 -38.15 -8.12 -8.09
CA PHE A 925 -38.26 -8.75 -6.78
C PHE A 925 -39.42 -8.20 -5.92
N SER A 926 -40.55 -7.82 -6.56
CA SER A 926 -41.77 -7.46 -5.83
C SER A 926 -42.60 -8.67 -5.39
N GLN A 927 -42.38 -9.84 -6.00
CA GLN A 927 -43.09 -11.11 -5.73
C GLN A 927 -42.13 -12.23 -5.32
N ILE A 928 -41.40 -12.00 -4.23
CA ILE A 928 -40.44 -12.96 -3.67
C ILE A 928 -41.17 -14.26 -3.29
N MET A 929 -40.73 -15.37 -3.89
CA MET A 929 -41.19 -16.72 -3.58
C MET A 929 -40.37 -17.33 -2.46
N PHE A 930 -39.06 -17.19 -2.56
CA PHE A 930 -38.11 -17.69 -1.57
C PHE A 930 -37.08 -16.61 -1.25
N ASP A 931 -36.87 -16.37 0.04
CA ASP A 931 -35.68 -15.72 0.56
C ASP A 931 -34.85 -16.74 1.34
N THR A 932 -33.69 -16.32 1.84
CA THR A 932 -32.81 -17.17 2.66
C THR A 932 -33.56 -17.86 3.79
N ASP A 933 -34.39 -17.12 4.53
CA ASP A 933 -35.18 -17.67 5.64
C ASP A 933 -36.11 -18.79 5.17
N ALA A 934 -36.89 -18.53 4.11
CA ALA A 934 -37.84 -19.50 3.56
C ALA A 934 -37.18 -20.77 3.01
N LEU A 935 -35.97 -20.66 2.44
CA LEU A 935 -35.23 -21.81 1.89
C LEU A 935 -34.70 -22.76 2.97
N PHE A 936 -34.47 -22.27 4.19
CA PHE A 936 -33.79 -23.03 5.24
C PHE A 936 -34.62 -23.22 6.52
N HIS A 937 -35.90 -22.86 6.53
CA HIS A 937 -36.80 -23.01 7.68
C HIS A 937 -37.29 -24.46 7.91
N GLU A 938 -36.78 -25.10 8.97
CA GLU A 938 -37.14 -26.34 9.72
C GLU A 938 -37.75 -27.59 9.03
N THR A 939 -38.14 -27.60 7.75
CA THR A 939 -38.88 -28.74 7.17
C THR A 939 -38.01 -29.84 6.54
N THR A 940 -36.70 -29.65 6.36
CA THR A 940 -35.82 -30.66 5.71
C THR A 940 -34.84 -31.40 6.62
N GLY A 941 -34.71 -31.01 7.90
CA GLY A 941 -33.89 -31.76 8.88
C GLY A 941 -32.43 -31.98 8.48
N HIS A 942 -31.88 -31.20 7.53
CA HIS A 942 -30.56 -31.49 6.94
C HIS A 942 -29.55 -30.35 6.94
N TYR A 943 -29.89 -29.13 7.37
CA TYR A 943 -28.91 -28.09 7.67
C TYR A 943 -29.48 -27.22 8.80
N THR A 944 -28.73 -27.05 9.90
CA THR A 944 -29.03 -26.02 10.88
C THR A 944 -28.49 -24.71 10.32
N ALA A 945 -29.37 -23.85 9.79
CA ALA A 945 -29.07 -22.42 9.71
C ALA A 945 -28.55 -22.01 11.10
N GLY A 946 -27.41 -21.35 11.19
CA GLY A 946 -26.85 -20.92 12.46
C GLY A 946 -27.78 -19.89 13.11
N ASP A 947 -28.72 -20.33 13.95
CA ASP A 947 -29.63 -19.58 14.84
C ASP A 947 -30.16 -18.18 14.39
N GLY A 948 -30.17 -17.83 13.10
CA GLY A 948 -30.42 -16.44 12.67
C GLY A 948 -30.90 -16.18 11.23
N GLY A 949 -31.12 -17.20 10.38
CA GLY A 949 -31.75 -16.97 9.07
C GLY A 949 -30.84 -16.75 7.86
N PHE A 950 -29.59 -17.24 7.92
CA PHE A 950 -28.57 -17.00 6.87
C PHE A 950 -28.13 -18.29 6.19
N TYR A 951 -27.51 -18.15 5.00
CA TYR A 951 -26.92 -19.27 4.27
C TYR A 951 -25.39 -19.29 4.35
N ASP A 952 -24.87 -20.28 5.08
CA ASP A 952 -23.45 -20.68 5.11
C ASP A 952 -23.26 -21.87 4.14
N PRO A 953 -22.56 -21.69 3.00
CA PRO A 953 -22.40 -22.75 2.02
C PRO A 953 -21.44 -23.84 2.53
N PRO A 954 -21.58 -25.09 2.06
CA PRO A 954 -20.69 -26.18 2.49
C PRO A 954 -19.20 -25.96 2.19
N LYS A 955 -18.88 -25.06 1.25
CA LYS A 955 -17.53 -24.61 0.90
C LYS A 955 -17.58 -23.15 0.45
N ASN A 956 -16.77 -22.30 1.08
CA ASN A 956 -16.76 -20.87 0.80
C ASN A 956 -16.03 -20.52 -0.49
N GLU A 957 -15.10 -21.36 -0.98
CA GLU A 957 -14.38 -21.10 -2.23
C GLU A 957 -15.23 -21.32 -3.48
N THR A 958 -16.32 -22.10 -3.36
CA THR A 958 -17.29 -22.41 -4.42
C THR A 958 -18.70 -22.40 -3.82
N PRO A 959 -19.19 -21.22 -3.41
CA PRO A 959 -20.46 -21.11 -2.73
C PRO A 959 -21.59 -21.49 -3.69
N SER A 960 -22.52 -22.29 -3.18
CA SER A 960 -23.59 -22.88 -3.98
C SER A 960 -24.77 -23.25 -3.10
N VAL A 961 -25.99 -23.24 -3.65
CA VAL A 961 -27.20 -23.75 -2.99
C VAL A 961 -27.91 -24.79 -3.86
N VAL A 962 -28.44 -25.81 -3.21
CA VAL A 962 -29.28 -26.83 -3.87
C VAL A 962 -30.73 -26.39 -3.82
N ILE A 963 -31.38 -26.33 -4.98
CA ILE A 963 -32.84 -26.25 -5.07
C ILE A 963 -33.38 -27.68 -5.22
N TRP A 964 -34.25 -28.08 -4.30
CA TRP A 964 -34.73 -29.46 -4.25
C TRP A 964 -35.86 -29.69 -5.25
N GLU A 965 -36.04 -30.96 -5.57
CA GLU A 965 -37.18 -31.40 -6.36
C GLU A 965 -38.48 -31.02 -5.65
N GLY A 966 -39.40 -30.36 -6.36
CA GLY A 966 -40.70 -29.99 -5.80
C GLY A 966 -40.81 -28.57 -5.23
N ASP A 967 -39.71 -27.82 -5.19
CA ASP A 967 -39.69 -26.46 -4.61
C ASP A 967 -40.31 -25.40 -5.54
N LEU A 968 -40.25 -25.62 -6.86
CA LEU A 968 -40.66 -24.67 -7.88
C LEU A 968 -41.66 -25.31 -8.86
N ASP A 969 -42.67 -24.54 -9.26
CA ASP A 969 -43.71 -24.97 -10.20
C ASP A 969 -43.16 -25.04 -11.63
N CYS A 970 -43.60 -26.06 -12.38
CA CYS A 970 -43.24 -26.21 -13.79
C CYS A 970 -43.85 -25.09 -14.66
N ASN A 971 -43.31 -24.87 -15.87
CA ASN A 971 -43.80 -23.83 -16.81
C ASN A 971 -43.80 -22.41 -16.21
N THR A 972 -42.88 -22.13 -15.29
CA THR A 972 -42.74 -20.83 -14.63
C THR A 972 -41.31 -20.33 -14.77
N THR A 973 -41.16 -19.04 -15.08
CA THR A 973 -39.87 -18.36 -15.07
C THR A 973 -39.66 -17.75 -13.69
N TYR A 974 -38.48 -17.98 -13.13
CA TYR A 974 -38.05 -17.44 -11.86
C TYR A 974 -36.82 -16.55 -12.08
N TYR A 975 -36.70 -15.54 -11.22
CA TYR A 975 -35.58 -14.61 -11.18
C TYR A 975 -34.84 -14.80 -9.87
N TRP A 976 -33.52 -14.76 -9.89
CA TRP A 976 -32.73 -14.96 -8.69
C TRP A 976 -31.55 -14.00 -8.61
N ARG A 977 -31.15 -13.72 -7.36
CA ARG A 977 -29.99 -12.87 -7.03
C ARG A 977 -29.41 -13.26 -5.68
N VAL A 978 -28.13 -12.94 -5.48
CA VAL A 978 -27.39 -13.23 -4.26
C VAL A 978 -26.54 -12.02 -3.84
N ARG A 979 -26.29 -11.85 -2.54
CA ARG A 979 -25.32 -10.89 -2.01
C ARG A 979 -24.61 -11.45 -0.79
N SER A 980 -23.45 -10.89 -0.46
CA SER A 980 -22.79 -11.14 0.82
C SER A 980 -23.64 -10.60 1.97
N ARG A 981 -23.55 -11.26 3.13
CA ARG A 981 -24.09 -10.77 4.40
C ARG A 981 -23.08 -10.81 5.54
N TYR A 982 -22.18 -11.79 5.55
CA TYR A 982 -21.10 -11.91 6.53
C TYR A 982 -19.79 -12.23 5.84
N ALA A 983 -18.69 -11.75 6.43
CA ALA A 983 -17.33 -12.11 6.04
C ALA A 983 -16.75 -13.18 6.98
N GLU A 984 -15.48 -13.56 6.79
CA GLU A 984 -14.70 -14.33 7.79
C GLU A 984 -14.47 -13.55 9.10
N THR A 985 -14.96 -12.31 9.19
CA THR A 985 -14.98 -11.45 10.37
C THR A 985 -16.32 -11.57 11.11
N PRO A 986 -16.41 -11.18 12.39
CA PRO A 986 -17.68 -11.20 13.14
C PRO A 986 -18.68 -10.10 12.70
N GLU A 987 -18.42 -9.41 11.59
CA GLU A 987 -19.21 -8.27 11.12
C GLU A 987 -20.30 -8.73 10.15
N THR A 988 -21.51 -8.21 10.34
CA THR A 988 -22.49 -8.17 9.23
C THR A 988 -21.98 -7.15 8.21
N ILE A 989 -21.63 -7.62 7.02
CA ILE A 989 -21.07 -6.79 5.94
C ILE A 989 -21.68 -7.21 4.60
N ARG A 990 -22.60 -6.38 4.10
CA ARG A 990 -23.35 -6.66 2.87
C ARG A 990 -22.60 -6.18 1.64
N SER A 991 -22.75 -6.89 0.53
CA SER A 991 -22.40 -6.37 -0.79
C SER A 991 -23.64 -5.79 -1.46
N PHE A 992 -23.45 -5.14 -2.62
CA PHE A 992 -24.55 -4.97 -3.55
C PHE A 992 -25.10 -6.35 -3.98
N TRP A 993 -26.36 -6.38 -4.40
CA TRP A 993 -26.92 -7.56 -5.06
C TRP A 993 -26.15 -7.87 -6.35
N SER A 994 -26.02 -9.16 -6.66
CA SER A 994 -25.60 -9.64 -7.98
C SER A 994 -26.48 -9.05 -9.08
N ASP A 995 -26.01 -9.18 -10.32
CA ASP A 995 -26.93 -9.03 -11.46
C ASP A 995 -28.08 -10.06 -11.33
N VAL A 996 -29.24 -9.72 -11.89
CA VAL A 996 -30.42 -10.57 -11.85
C VAL A 996 -30.33 -11.59 -12.98
N TRP A 997 -30.34 -12.87 -12.64
CA TRP A 997 -30.43 -13.95 -13.62
C TRP A 997 -31.80 -14.62 -13.54
N SER A 998 -32.20 -15.21 -14.66
CA SER A 998 -33.48 -15.91 -14.80
C SER A 998 -33.28 -17.36 -15.21
N PHE A 999 -34.22 -18.22 -14.85
CA PHE A 999 -34.34 -19.57 -15.40
C PHE A 999 -35.80 -19.98 -15.51
N THR A 1000 -36.12 -20.89 -16.43
CA THR A 1000 -37.48 -21.42 -16.61
C THR A 1000 -37.51 -22.90 -16.25
N VAL A 1001 -38.45 -23.30 -15.39
CA VAL A 1001 -38.71 -24.73 -15.17
C VAL A 1001 -39.46 -25.28 -16.38
N GLU A 1002 -38.98 -26.37 -16.97
CA GLU A 1002 -39.58 -27.02 -18.14
C GLU A 1002 -41.08 -27.28 -17.95
N ALA A 1003 -41.80 -27.41 -19.06
CA ALA A 1003 -43.20 -27.76 -19.03
C ALA A 1003 -43.38 -29.20 -18.51
N GLY A 1004 -44.24 -29.37 -17.50
CA GLY A 1004 -44.52 -30.67 -16.90
C GLY A 1004 -45.19 -31.68 -17.85
N PRO A 1005 -45.46 -32.90 -17.38
CA PRO A 1005 -45.82 -34.04 -18.23
C PRO A 1005 -47.12 -33.90 -19.04
N THR A 1006 -47.97 -32.91 -18.76
CA THR A 1006 -49.19 -32.63 -19.54
C THR A 1006 -48.92 -31.93 -20.87
N VAL A 1007 -47.69 -31.45 -21.10
CA VAL A 1007 -47.27 -30.69 -22.29
C VAL A 1007 -46.11 -31.37 -23.04
N ALA A 1008 -45.83 -32.64 -22.75
CA ALA A 1008 -44.79 -33.45 -23.40
C ALA A 1008 -45.05 -33.70 -24.89
N ILE A 1009 -43.96 -33.79 -25.68
CA ILE A 1009 -44.01 -34.06 -27.12
C ILE A 1009 -44.02 -35.58 -27.35
N ASP A 1010 -45.12 -36.11 -27.89
CA ASP A 1010 -45.20 -37.50 -28.33
C ASP A 1010 -44.69 -37.62 -29.77
N LEU A 1011 -43.65 -38.43 -29.96
CA LEU A 1011 -43.12 -38.76 -31.28
C LEU A 1011 -43.98 -39.86 -31.93
N THR A 1012 -44.70 -39.51 -32.99
CA THR A 1012 -45.78 -40.35 -33.56
C THR A 1012 -45.38 -41.14 -34.80
N ALA A 1013 -44.39 -40.70 -35.57
CA ALA A 1013 -43.83 -41.48 -36.66
C ALA A 1013 -42.39 -41.03 -36.97
N PRO A 1014 -41.46 -41.95 -37.32
CA PRO A 1014 -41.58 -43.40 -37.20
C PRO A 1014 -41.85 -43.85 -35.76
N ASP A 1015 -42.63 -44.93 -35.57
CA ASP A 1015 -42.89 -45.50 -34.25
C ASP A 1015 -41.57 -45.84 -33.54
N TYR A 1016 -41.55 -45.73 -32.21
CA TYR A 1016 -40.39 -46.11 -31.41
C TYR A 1016 -39.96 -47.56 -31.70
N GLY A 1017 -38.72 -47.74 -32.14
CA GLY A 1017 -38.14 -49.03 -32.51
C GLY A 1017 -38.65 -49.59 -33.84
N ALA A 1018 -39.29 -48.77 -34.69
CA ALA A 1018 -39.79 -49.21 -36.00
C ALA A 1018 -38.66 -49.87 -36.82
N THR A 1019 -38.92 -51.06 -37.37
CA THR A 1019 -37.97 -51.75 -38.24
C THR A 1019 -38.46 -51.73 -39.67
N LYS A 1020 -37.52 -51.81 -40.62
CA LYS A 1020 -37.79 -51.77 -42.07
C LYS A 1020 -38.33 -50.42 -42.57
N VAL A 1021 -37.93 -49.33 -41.91
CA VAL A 1021 -38.24 -47.98 -42.39
C VAL A 1021 -37.56 -47.75 -43.75
N VAL A 1022 -38.26 -47.10 -44.67
CA VAL A 1022 -37.71 -46.75 -45.99
C VAL A 1022 -36.46 -45.87 -45.82
N ILE A 1023 -35.51 -45.95 -46.76
CA ILE A 1023 -34.25 -45.22 -46.66
C ILE A 1023 -34.28 -43.80 -47.26
N THR A 1024 -35.39 -43.38 -47.86
CA THR A 1024 -35.55 -42.07 -48.53
C THR A 1024 -36.95 -41.52 -48.28
N SER A 1025 -37.09 -40.19 -48.22
CA SER A 1025 -38.39 -39.51 -48.04
C SER A 1025 -39.13 -39.96 -46.77
N ILE A 1026 -38.40 -40.00 -45.66
CA ILE A 1026 -38.93 -40.46 -44.37
C ILE A 1026 -39.70 -39.30 -43.72
N GLY A 1027 -40.96 -39.54 -43.39
CA GLY A 1027 -41.78 -38.59 -42.65
C GLY A 1027 -41.62 -38.77 -41.14
N PHE A 1028 -41.24 -37.70 -40.46
CA PHE A 1028 -41.19 -37.57 -39.01
C PHE A 1028 -42.37 -36.73 -38.55
N THR A 1029 -43.14 -37.21 -37.56
CA THR A 1029 -44.31 -36.49 -37.02
C THR A 1029 -44.34 -36.56 -35.51
N TRP A 1030 -44.84 -35.51 -34.88
CA TRP A 1030 -44.98 -35.39 -33.43
C TRP A 1030 -46.29 -34.68 -33.05
N THR A 1031 -46.66 -34.68 -31.76
CA THR A 1031 -47.83 -33.95 -31.28
C THR A 1031 -47.55 -32.45 -31.15
N SER A 1032 -48.59 -31.63 -31.28
CA SER A 1032 -48.51 -30.20 -31.00
C SER A 1032 -48.51 -29.95 -29.50
N VAL A 1033 -47.54 -29.19 -29.02
CA VAL A 1033 -47.48 -28.59 -27.69
C VAL A 1033 -48.28 -27.28 -27.73
N ALA A 1034 -49.20 -27.10 -26.78
CA ALA A 1034 -49.95 -25.85 -26.65
C ALA A 1034 -48.99 -24.71 -26.34
N ASP A 1035 -49.20 -23.54 -26.95
CA ASP A 1035 -48.36 -22.32 -26.80
C ASP A 1035 -46.93 -22.39 -27.36
N ALA A 1036 -46.49 -23.52 -27.95
CA ALA A 1036 -45.25 -23.58 -28.70
C ALA A 1036 -45.36 -22.76 -30.00
N THR A 1037 -44.38 -21.89 -30.25
CA THR A 1037 -44.32 -21.02 -31.44
C THR A 1037 -43.61 -21.69 -32.61
N SER A 1038 -42.67 -22.62 -32.33
CA SER A 1038 -41.98 -23.41 -33.35
C SER A 1038 -41.38 -24.69 -32.75
N TYR A 1039 -40.76 -25.52 -33.59
CA TYR A 1039 -40.09 -26.76 -33.20
C TYR A 1039 -38.73 -26.88 -33.89
N ASP A 1040 -37.76 -27.38 -33.14
CA ASP A 1040 -36.47 -27.83 -33.64
C ASP A 1040 -36.47 -29.36 -33.69
N TRP A 1041 -35.79 -29.93 -34.68
CA TRP A 1041 -35.77 -31.38 -34.95
C TRP A 1041 -34.37 -31.81 -35.34
N VAL A 1042 -33.93 -32.97 -34.82
CA VAL A 1042 -32.63 -33.55 -35.10
C VAL A 1042 -32.72 -35.05 -35.39
N LEU A 1043 -31.91 -35.53 -36.33
CA LEU A 1043 -31.72 -36.94 -36.68
C LEU A 1043 -30.23 -37.27 -36.65
N SER A 1044 -29.85 -38.37 -35.99
CA SER A 1044 -28.47 -38.85 -35.88
C SER A 1044 -28.37 -40.36 -36.01
N ALA A 1045 -27.19 -40.87 -36.38
CA ALA A 1045 -26.86 -42.29 -36.27
C ALA A 1045 -26.38 -42.68 -34.85
N ASN A 1046 -26.12 -41.69 -33.99
CA ASN A 1046 -25.65 -41.88 -32.62
C ASN A 1046 -26.79 -41.63 -31.62
N ALA A 1047 -26.83 -42.42 -30.54
CA ALA A 1047 -27.88 -42.36 -29.53
C ALA A 1047 -27.84 -41.08 -28.68
N ASP A 1048 -26.66 -40.47 -28.54
CA ASP A 1048 -26.43 -39.18 -27.87
C ASP A 1048 -26.69 -37.97 -28.78
N LEU A 1049 -27.21 -38.21 -29.99
CA LEU A 1049 -27.49 -37.21 -31.03
C LEU A 1049 -26.26 -36.45 -31.55
N SER A 1050 -25.04 -36.85 -31.16
CA SER A 1050 -23.80 -36.25 -31.67
C SER A 1050 -23.64 -36.49 -33.18
N SER A 1051 -22.98 -35.58 -33.89
CA SER A 1051 -22.76 -35.64 -35.35
C SER A 1051 -24.07 -35.88 -36.14
N PRO A 1052 -25.04 -34.96 -36.07
CA PRO A 1052 -26.36 -35.17 -36.66
C PRO A 1052 -26.27 -35.39 -38.17
N VAL A 1053 -27.08 -36.33 -38.66
CA VAL A 1053 -27.33 -36.55 -40.09
C VAL A 1053 -28.05 -35.33 -40.66
N GLU A 1054 -29.02 -34.78 -39.92
CA GLU A 1054 -29.66 -33.51 -40.23
C GLU A 1054 -30.27 -32.86 -38.99
N THR A 1055 -30.29 -31.53 -39.00
CA THR A 1055 -30.99 -30.69 -38.01
C THR A 1055 -31.86 -29.66 -38.74
N LYS A 1056 -33.02 -29.36 -38.18
CA LYS A 1056 -33.92 -28.28 -38.61
C LYS A 1056 -34.38 -27.48 -37.42
N THR A 1057 -34.43 -26.16 -37.60
CA THR A 1057 -34.89 -25.24 -36.57
C THR A 1057 -36.05 -24.40 -37.07
N GLY A 1058 -36.90 -23.92 -36.16
CA GLY A 1058 -37.99 -22.99 -36.46
C GLY A 1058 -39.14 -23.60 -37.28
N LEU A 1059 -39.38 -24.91 -37.17
CA LEU A 1059 -40.50 -25.58 -37.85
C LEU A 1059 -41.83 -25.13 -37.23
N THR A 1060 -42.76 -24.65 -38.06
CA THR A 1060 -44.08 -24.17 -37.60
C THR A 1060 -45.16 -25.25 -37.62
N GLY A 1061 -44.85 -26.43 -38.16
CA GLY A 1061 -45.73 -27.58 -38.20
C GLY A 1061 -45.15 -28.75 -37.41
N THR A 1062 -45.98 -29.73 -37.07
CA THR A 1062 -45.60 -30.89 -36.25
C THR A 1062 -45.13 -32.09 -37.07
N ALA A 1063 -44.52 -31.80 -38.22
CA ALA A 1063 -44.04 -32.81 -39.15
C ALA A 1063 -42.86 -32.29 -39.96
N TYR A 1064 -41.89 -33.16 -40.21
CA TYR A 1064 -40.75 -32.91 -41.07
C TYR A 1064 -40.48 -34.10 -41.98
N THR A 1065 -40.17 -33.87 -43.27
CA THR A 1065 -39.82 -34.94 -44.20
C THR A 1065 -38.34 -34.87 -44.54
N TYR A 1066 -37.59 -35.89 -44.10
CA TYR A 1066 -36.19 -36.07 -44.48
C TYR A 1066 -36.09 -36.56 -45.92
N THR A 1067 -35.44 -35.78 -46.78
CA THR A 1067 -35.32 -36.07 -48.23
C THR A 1067 -33.99 -36.70 -48.63
N GLY A 1068 -33.04 -36.81 -47.70
CA GLY A 1068 -31.79 -37.52 -47.93
C GLY A 1068 -31.96 -39.04 -48.02
N THR A 1069 -30.84 -39.74 -48.15
CA THR A 1069 -30.79 -41.21 -48.22
C THR A 1069 -30.02 -41.75 -47.02
N LEU A 1070 -30.64 -42.63 -46.24
CA LEU A 1070 -30.04 -43.32 -45.11
C LEU A 1070 -29.46 -44.68 -45.52
N ASP A 1071 -28.53 -45.20 -44.73
CA ASP A 1071 -27.90 -46.49 -44.98
C ASP A 1071 -28.86 -47.65 -44.68
N TYR A 1072 -28.76 -48.74 -45.44
CA TYR A 1072 -29.58 -49.94 -45.23
C TYR A 1072 -29.23 -50.64 -43.90
N GLY A 1073 -30.24 -51.22 -43.24
CA GLY A 1073 -30.08 -52.01 -42.01
C GLY A 1073 -29.46 -51.26 -40.83
N THR A 1074 -29.51 -49.92 -40.83
CA THR A 1074 -28.85 -49.06 -39.85
C THR A 1074 -29.89 -48.44 -38.91
N THR A 1075 -29.54 -48.33 -37.63
CA THR A 1075 -30.37 -47.69 -36.61
C THR A 1075 -30.06 -46.21 -36.52
N TYR A 1076 -31.11 -45.38 -36.48
CA TYR A 1076 -31.02 -43.93 -36.32
C TYR A 1076 -31.87 -43.48 -35.12
N PHE A 1077 -31.55 -42.30 -34.62
CA PHE A 1077 -32.13 -41.66 -33.43
C PHE A 1077 -32.59 -40.25 -33.78
N TRP A 1078 -33.70 -39.80 -33.21
CA TRP A 1078 -34.23 -38.46 -33.49
C TRP A 1078 -34.98 -37.88 -32.30
N GLN A 1079 -35.02 -36.56 -32.23
CA GLN A 1079 -35.65 -35.80 -31.14
C GLN A 1079 -36.28 -34.52 -31.68
N VAL A 1080 -37.31 -34.04 -30.99
CA VAL A 1080 -37.96 -32.76 -31.25
C VAL A 1080 -37.89 -31.89 -30.00
N THR A 1081 -37.59 -30.62 -30.18
CA THR A 1081 -37.65 -29.59 -29.15
C THR A 1081 -38.72 -28.57 -29.52
N ALA A 1082 -39.74 -28.41 -28.70
CA ALA A 1082 -40.70 -27.32 -28.83
C ALA A 1082 -40.08 -26.02 -28.30
N MET A 1083 -40.25 -24.94 -29.04
CA MET A 1083 -39.76 -23.62 -28.71
C MET A 1083 -40.92 -22.68 -28.43
N LYS A 1084 -40.77 -21.80 -27.45
CA LYS A 1084 -41.70 -20.70 -27.17
C LYS A 1084 -40.90 -19.41 -27.09
N ASP A 1085 -41.27 -18.45 -27.92
CA ASP A 1085 -40.62 -17.15 -28.01
C ASP A 1085 -39.08 -17.17 -28.15
N GLY A 1086 -38.54 -18.25 -28.73
CA GLY A 1086 -37.10 -18.44 -28.96
C GLY A 1086 -36.37 -19.25 -27.88
N SER A 1087 -37.03 -19.58 -26.76
CA SER A 1087 -36.50 -20.44 -25.70
C SER A 1087 -37.05 -21.86 -25.77
N VAL A 1088 -36.30 -22.82 -25.22
CA VAL A 1088 -36.74 -24.22 -25.12
C VAL A 1088 -37.95 -24.29 -24.19
N PHE A 1089 -39.04 -24.88 -24.69
CA PHE A 1089 -40.31 -24.95 -23.99
C PHE A 1089 -40.66 -26.38 -23.54
N SER A 1090 -40.35 -27.37 -24.37
CA SER A 1090 -40.45 -28.79 -24.04
C SER A 1090 -39.51 -29.60 -24.95
N VAL A 1091 -38.97 -30.70 -24.44
CA VAL A 1091 -38.09 -31.59 -25.20
C VAL A 1091 -38.70 -32.99 -25.23
N SER A 1092 -38.70 -33.65 -26.39
CA SER A 1092 -39.16 -35.03 -26.50
C SER A 1092 -38.10 -36.01 -26.00
N ASP A 1093 -38.51 -37.23 -25.66
CA ASP A 1093 -37.58 -38.35 -25.60
C ASP A 1093 -36.88 -38.58 -26.94
N VAL A 1094 -35.69 -39.20 -26.91
CA VAL A 1094 -35.00 -39.64 -28.12
C VAL A 1094 -35.68 -40.91 -28.65
N SER A 1095 -36.33 -40.81 -29.81
CA SER A 1095 -36.92 -41.97 -30.50
C SER A 1095 -35.91 -42.62 -31.44
N THR A 1096 -36.12 -43.90 -31.75
CA THR A 1096 -35.22 -44.71 -32.57
C THR A 1096 -35.96 -45.51 -33.63
N PHE A 1097 -35.31 -45.78 -34.78
CA PHE A 1097 -35.82 -46.68 -35.82
C PHE A 1097 -34.67 -47.33 -36.60
N THR A 1098 -34.95 -48.46 -37.27
CA THR A 1098 -33.98 -49.17 -38.13
C THR A 1098 -34.48 -49.24 -39.58
N THR A 1099 -33.63 -48.83 -40.51
CA THR A 1099 -33.93 -48.86 -41.95
C THR A 1099 -34.05 -50.29 -42.49
N ALA A 1100 -34.71 -50.44 -43.63
CA ALA A 1100 -34.83 -51.74 -44.31
C ALA A 1100 -33.46 -52.34 -44.65
N PRO A 1101 -33.30 -53.68 -44.61
CA PRO A 1101 -32.09 -54.34 -45.09
C PRO A 1101 -32.03 -54.34 -46.63
N ALA A 1102 -30.82 -54.39 -47.21
CA ALA A 1102 -30.64 -54.46 -48.65
C ALA A 1102 -31.21 -55.77 -49.25
N ALA A 1103 -31.82 -55.69 -50.45
CA ALA A 1103 -32.44 -56.84 -51.12
C ALA A 1103 -31.38 -57.82 -51.69
N VAL A 1104 -31.66 -59.14 -51.62
CA VAL A 1104 -30.80 -60.22 -52.12
C VAL A 1104 -31.52 -61.02 -53.21
N PHE A 1105 -30.88 -61.24 -54.37
CA PHE A 1105 -31.46 -61.96 -55.52
C PHE A 1105 -30.91 -63.39 -55.62
N ALA A 1106 -31.77 -64.42 -55.60
CA ALA A 1106 -31.33 -65.83 -55.64
C ALA A 1106 -31.54 -66.47 -57.02
N CYS A 1107 -30.59 -67.31 -57.47
CA CYS A 1107 -30.75 -68.10 -58.70
C CYS A 1107 -31.71 -69.26 -58.46
N PRO A 1108 -32.88 -69.29 -59.13
CA PRO A 1108 -33.88 -70.32 -58.90
C PRO A 1108 -33.47 -71.71 -59.42
N GLN A 1109 -32.39 -71.84 -60.20
CA GLN A 1109 -31.92 -73.11 -60.76
C GLN A 1109 -30.80 -73.77 -59.95
N CYS A 1110 -30.05 -73.02 -59.13
CA CYS A 1110 -28.91 -73.56 -58.35
C CYS A 1110 -28.81 -73.04 -56.90
N GLY A 1111 -29.62 -72.05 -56.50
CA GLY A 1111 -29.70 -71.55 -55.13
C GLY A 1111 -28.63 -70.54 -54.70
N LEU A 1112 -27.71 -70.13 -55.58
CA LEU A 1112 -26.71 -69.10 -55.28
C LEU A 1112 -27.35 -67.70 -55.21
N THR A 1113 -26.92 -66.87 -54.25
CA THR A 1113 -27.42 -65.50 -54.05
C THR A 1113 -26.47 -64.46 -54.62
N PHE A 1114 -27.05 -63.39 -55.15
CA PHE A 1114 -26.36 -62.31 -55.83
C PHE A 1114 -26.85 -60.96 -55.31
N PRO A 1115 -25.96 -59.97 -55.14
CA PRO A 1115 -26.33 -58.65 -54.64
C PRO A 1115 -27.08 -57.80 -55.67
N THR A 1116 -27.09 -58.20 -56.95
CA THR A 1116 -27.79 -57.48 -58.03
C THR A 1116 -28.42 -58.44 -59.05
N GLU A 1117 -29.54 -58.03 -59.66
CA GLU A 1117 -30.24 -58.81 -60.69
C GLU A 1117 -29.37 -59.06 -61.95
N ALA A 1118 -28.43 -58.16 -62.24
CA ALA A 1118 -27.51 -58.29 -63.37
C ALA A 1118 -26.54 -59.47 -63.20
N ALA A 1119 -26.02 -59.68 -61.98
CA ALA A 1119 -25.14 -60.81 -61.66
C ALA A 1119 -25.88 -62.15 -61.74
N LEU A 1120 -27.17 -62.17 -61.38
CA LEU A 1120 -28.03 -63.35 -61.52
C LEU A 1120 -28.24 -63.77 -62.99
N LYS A 1121 -28.50 -62.82 -63.91
CA LYS A 1121 -28.76 -63.13 -65.33
C LYS A 1121 -27.54 -63.71 -66.05
N ALA A 1122 -26.34 -63.23 -65.73
CA ALA A 1122 -25.10 -63.76 -66.29
C ALA A 1122 -24.88 -65.24 -65.93
N HIS A 1123 -25.19 -65.61 -64.69
CA HIS A 1123 -25.04 -66.97 -64.19
C HIS A 1123 -25.99 -67.98 -64.89
N ILE A 1124 -27.25 -67.62 -65.15
CA ILE A 1124 -28.24 -68.53 -65.77
C ILE A 1124 -27.88 -68.88 -67.23
N ALA A 1125 -27.32 -67.94 -67.99
CA ALA A 1125 -26.98 -68.13 -69.40
C ALA A 1125 -25.78 -69.09 -69.63
N GLU A 1126 -24.89 -69.21 -68.64
CA GLU A 1126 -23.66 -70.00 -68.75
C GLU A 1126 -23.85 -71.47 -68.34
N VAL A 1127 -24.72 -71.75 -67.35
CA VAL A 1127 -24.75 -73.04 -66.65
C VAL A 1127 -25.97 -73.92 -67.02
N HIS A 1128 -27.01 -73.39 -67.69
CA HIS A 1128 -28.27 -74.13 -67.94
C HIS A 1128 -28.89 -73.95 -69.37
N PRO A 1129 -28.37 -74.61 -70.45
CA PRO A 1129 -28.97 -74.57 -71.79
C PRO A 1129 -30.08 -75.64 -72.04
N PRO A 1130 -31.12 -75.39 -72.88
CA PRO A 1130 -32.38 -76.14 -72.86
C PRO A 1130 -32.48 -77.34 -73.83
N VAL A 1131 -33.12 -78.45 -73.43
CA VAL A 1131 -33.49 -79.62 -74.28
C VAL A 1131 -34.85 -80.23 -73.87
N GLU A 1132 -35.74 -80.48 -74.85
CA GLU A 1132 -37.11 -81.07 -74.73
C GLU A 1132 -37.16 -82.61 -75.03
N PRO A 1133 -38.33 -83.30 -75.01
CA PRO A 1133 -39.13 -83.76 -73.86
C PRO A 1133 -39.42 -85.30 -73.87
N VAL A 1134 -39.71 -85.94 -72.73
CA VAL A 1134 -40.32 -87.31 -72.67
C VAL A 1134 -41.30 -87.53 -71.52
N THR A 1135 -42.25 -88.42 -71.83
CA THR A 1135 -43.60 -88.73 -71.34
C THR A 1135 -43.71 -89.27 -69.89
N PRO A 1136 -44.88 -89.12 -69.21
CA PRO A 1136 -45.02 -88.84 -67.76
C PRO A 1136 -45.28 -90.01 -66.79
N ALA A 1137 -45.12 -89.69 -65.50
CA ALA A 1137 -45.12 -90.58 -64.33
C ALA A 1137 -46.47 -91.23 -63.93
N TRP A 1138 -47.61 -90.95 -64.59
CA TRP A 1138 -48.86 -91.68 -64.33
C TRP A 1138 -48.72 -93.18 -64.64
N VAL A 1139 -47.76 -93.54 -65.50
CA VAL A 1139 -47.36 -94.92 -65.79
C VAL A 1139 -46.87 -95.66 -64.53
N TRP A 1140 -46.27 -94.98 -63.55
CA TRP A 1140 -45.81 -95.58 -62.29
C TRP A 1140 -46.92 -95.77 -61.25
N VAL A 1141 -48.01 -95.00 -61.33
CA VAL A 1141 -49.17 -95.13 -60.42
C VAL A 1141 -50.08 -96.31 -60.82
N VAL A 1142 -50.18 -96.63 -62.11
CA VAL A 1142 -50.93 -97.80 -62.61
C VAL A 1142 -50.24 -99.13 -62.23
N ILE A 1143 -48.91 -99.15 -62.18
CA ILE A 1143 -48.12 -100.33 -61.77
C ILE A 1143 -48.29 -100.65 -60.26
N GLY A 1144 -48.52 -99.64 -59.42
CA GLY A 1144 -48.75 -99.81 -57.97
C GLY A 1144 -50.14 -100.36 -57.59
N LEU A 1145 -51.19 -99.99 -58.33
CA LEU A 1145 -52.56 -100.48 -58.08
C LEU A 1145 -52.77 -101.94 -58.50
N GLY A 1146 -52.01 -102.44 -59.48
CA GLY A 1146 -52.04 -103.84 -59.93
C GLY A 1146 -51.48 -104.85 -58.91
N ALA A 1147 -50.52 -104.44 -58.07
CA ALA A 1147 -49.91 -105.32 -57.07
C ALA A 1147 -50.80 -105.53 -55.81
N VAL A 1148 -51.62 -104.54 -55.44
CA VAL A 1148 -52.51 -104.60 -54.25
C VAL A 1148 -53.80 -105.38 -54.53
N LEU A 1149 -54.31 -105.35 -55.77
CA LEU A 1149 -55.54 -106.05 -56.14
C LEU A 1149 -55.35 -107.60 -56.18
N VAL A 1150 -54.18 -108.07 -56.60
CA VAL A 1150 -53.84 -109.50 -56.71
C VAL A 1150 -53.69 -110.16 -55.32
N ILE A 1151 -53.18 -109.43 -54.31
CA ILE A 1151 -53.05 -109.93 -52.93
C ILE A 1151 -54.41 -110.06 -52.25
N THR A 1152 -55.35 -109.14 -52.51
CA THR A 1152 -56.68 -109.13 -51.86
C THR A 1152 -57.64 -110.19 -52.43
N ILE A 1153 -57.58 -110.46 -53.75
CA ILE A 1153 -58.43 -111.49 -54.38
C ILE A 1153 -58.03 -112.91 -53.93
N ILE A 1154 -56.74 -113.17 -53.71
CA ILE A 1154 -56.24 -114.45 -53.16
C ILE A 1154 -56.76 -114.69 -51.72
N VAL A 1155 -56.99 -113.65 -50.91
CA VAL A 1155 -57.49 -113.80 -49.52
C VAL A 1155 -59.01 -114.06 -49.44
N LEU A 1156 -59.82 -113.54 -50.38
CA LEU A 1156 -61.28 -113.65 -50.30
C LEU A 1156 -61.86 -114.95 -50.91
N ILE A 1157 -61.22 -115.55 -51.93
CA ILE A 1157 -61.68 -116.82 -52.51
C ILE A 1157 -61.54 -117.99 -51.49
N PHE A 1158 -60.59 -117.90 -50.55
CA PHE A 1158 -60.37 -118.93 -49.51
C PHE A 1158 -61.33 -118.89 -48.33
N ARG A 1159 -62.19 -117.87 -48.16
CA ARG A 1159 -63.07 -117.84 -47.00
C ARG A 1159 -64.37 -118.64 -47.16
N THR A 1160 -65.40 -118.25 -47.89
CA THR A 1160 -66.74 -118.91 -47.70
C THR A 1160 -67.73 -118.22 -48.62
N ARG A 1161 -68.52 -118.80 -49.54
CA ARG A 1161 -69.36 -120.03 -49.59
C ARG A 1161 -70.41 -120.14 -48.47
N ARG A 1162 -71.68 -119.89 -48.85
CA ARG A 1162 -72.99 -120.12 -48.17
C ARG A 1162 -73.28 -119.17 -46.99
N VAL A 1163 -74.44 -118.52 -46.87
CA VAL A 1163 -75.80 -118.74 -47.40
C VAL A 1163 -76.33 -117.45 -48.01
#